data_AF-A0A7S4S3L2-F1
#
_entry.id   AF-A0A7S4S3L2-F1
#
_cell.length_a   1.000
_cell.length_b   1.000
_cell.length_c   1.000
_cell.angle_alpha   90.00
_cell.angle_beta   90.00
_cell.angle_gamma   90.00
#
_symmetry.space_group_name_H-M   'P 1'
#
loop_
_entity.id
_entity.type
_entity.pdbx_description
1 polymer ?
#
loop_
_entity_poly.entity_id
_entity_poly.type
_entity_poly.pdbx_seq_one_letter_code
_entity_poly.pdbx_strand_id
1 'polypeptide(L)'
;MMQETSEREVIDNEEKVSNEESRSSEKDSETSEARESNEDGNSGLVDEENLLVESDEESRAMENAGERDNEENSAGVYNEESRSSERDSETREVRESSQDRNSGLSDEENLLVESDEASRAAENTGERDSMQTIALTDRSVDLRLIAREIQEDFPHDFYSEHLPTLKDLIHVGPKRDTRYESRDWVEIRGPDMLWRLAQLTRVVKIEENEGENTETTFRFDARSQRDILEKDIRAPEEGLRCVFGSRPWVWQQWACLKLENALRFQDGHGHDFMLFDVKKYVADLWDMWLNHPSNTEFKQIFQDDRVGDVGRSELLDHIMKPFELIDEMKNGEGDWDFSEDGDISVYTYLSFLGSGWVVASAIAGIQIAVPILILRTTTFRRSDFINDILDFFTVSNVENLDDLDNIQGVVIAVLILYLFRIIPENFCSFFRVVGPSRSVYSRIRSFREQVWLQQEDRVGQIIGYKADTAMNTLYIVAVYAMNIYIIINSDDALDIILNSLAFEFILSLDEEVVTSSWYDPRRRWLIAGSIEVVLQYTLELRLLKSAKTFCEKYDITVDKMNQAKIKLDETENFIHDPERAKKDTTDKKFMTAEEEKNFHFANVAKQRNLQNAIAEFQKPAVYFDPAYYYFATKILRTRFGGMFNRYQSYRSWSRWEEILFISDVPELSGVFGTDGVRVSDDLDLVKHTTEKPFANISSISSECNIGTTLFIRRGLEILSLRYLVNEIKKSWSFKDHFRLLIKPTLDFFTLWLAYVAQVLFPIYIVVVLIVVVVTTIQTRDLSETAEL
;
A
#
# COMPACT_ATOMS: atom_id res chain seq x y z
N MET A 1 -7.62 55.56 7.50
CA MET A 1 -7.50 56.62 8.53
C MET A 1 -6.11 56.49 9.14
N MET A 2 -5.30 57.54 8.98
CA MET A 2 -4.07 57.98 9.68
C MET A 2 -3.30 56.93 10.54
N GLN A 3 -1.97 56.77 10.46
CA GLN A 3 -0.92 57.74 10.11
C GLN A 3 0.41 57.01 9.81
N GLU A 4 1.08 57.44 8.74
CA GLU A 4 2.50 57.24 8.43
C GLU A 4 3.40 58.16 9.27
N THR A 5 4.68 57.79 9.43
CA THR A 5 5.91 58.58 9.07
C THR A 5 7.14 57.84 9.63
N SER A 6 8.04 57.35 8.76
CA SER A 6 9.31 57.95 8.28
C SER A 6 10.50 57.34 9.06
N GLU A 7 11.67 57.04 8.50
CA GLU A 7 12.44 57.70 7.45
C GLU A 7 13.53 56.75 6.91
N ARG A 8 13.83 56.86 5.60
CA ARG A 8 15.01 56.36 4.90
C ARG A 8 15.83 57.59 4.49
N GLU A 9 17.15 57.57 4.64
CA GLU A 9 18.16 58.17 3.74
C GLU A 9 19.57 57.72 4.20
N VAL A 10 20.30 56.85 3.49
CA VAL A 10 21.22 57.07 2.34
C VAL A 10 22.55 57.79 2.74
N ILE A 11 23.69 57.14 2.50
CA ILE A 11 24.85 57.59 1.67
C ILE A 11 26.09 56.70 1.94
N ASP A 12 26.73 56.30 0.84
CA ASP A 12 27.98 55.55 0.63
C ASP A 12 29.26 56.16 1.25
N ASN A 13 30.28 55.32 1.54
CA ASN A 13 31.60 55.28 0.87
C ASN A 13 32.78 54.75 1.73
N GLU A 14 33.80 54.24 1.02
CA GLU A 14 35.19 53.90 1.39
C GLU A 14 35.39 52.59 2.20
N GLU A 15 35.90 51.48 1.66
CA GLU A 15 37.12 51.19 0.86
C GLU A 15 38.46 51.50 1.57
N LYS A 16 39.15 50.39 1.94
CA LYS A 16 40.58 50.09 1.76
C LYS A 16 41.61 50.34 2.89
N VAL A 17 42.53 49.35 2.96
CA VAL A 17 43.92 49.32 3.53
C VAL A 17 43.99 49.00 5.04
N SER A 18 44.75 48.03 5.58
CA SER A 18 45.88 47.17 5.14
C SER A 18 46.15 46.04 6.15
N ASN A 19 46.75 44.94 5.67
CA ASN A 19 47.93 44.17 6.16
C ASN A 19 48.51 44.53 7.55
N GLU A 20 49.13 43.66 8.37
CA GLU A 20 50.06 42.55 8.07
C GLU A 20 50.44 41.76 9.36
N GLU A 21 51.25 40.71 9.16
CA GLU A 21 52.02 39.86 10.10
C GLU A 21 51.37 38.56 10.60
N SER A 22 51.73 37.32 10.20
CA SER A 22 52.96 36.60 9.75
C SER A 22 53.62 35.72 10.84
N ARG A 23 53.77 34.41 10.52
CA ARG A 23 54.93 33.49 10.79
C ARG A 23 54.51 32.00 10.63
N SER A 24 54.98 31.32 9.57
CA SER A 24 56.18 30.44 9.45
C SER A 24 55.95 29.04 10.06
N SER A 25 56.26 27.89 9.44
CA SER A 25 57.43 27.42 8.67
C SER A 25 57.02 26.21 7.77
N GLU A 26 57.39 26.08 6.49
CA GLU A 26 58.69 25.67 5.91
C GLU A 26 59.03 24.16 6.07
N LYS A 27 59.02 23.42 4.94
CA LYS A 27 60.13 22.53 4.52
C LYS A 27 59.97 22.00 3.09
N ASP A 28 61.06 22.13 2.36
CA ASP A 28 61.31 21.86 0.94
C ASP A 28 61.53 20.38 0.57
N SER A 29 61.40 20.08 -0.73
CA SER A 29 62.45 19.53 -1.64
C SER A 29 61.78 19.12 -2.97
N GLU A 30 62.10 19.78 -4.09
CA GLU A 30 63.14 19.41 -5.10
C GLU A 30 62.83 18.06 -5.81
N THR A 31 62.86 17.87 -7.15
CA THR A 31 63.45 18.64 -8.26
C THR A 31 63.04 18.04 -9.64
N SER A 32 63.08 18.90 -10.67
CA SER A 32 63.58 18.73 -12.06
C SER A 32 63.01 17.65 -13.01
N GLU A 33 62.41 18.03 -14.15
CA GLU A 33 62.99 18.20 -15.53
C GLU A 33 62.85 16.91 -16.37
N ALA A 34 62.59 16.87 -17.69
CA ALA A 34 62.69 17.78 -18.84
C ALA A 34 61.56 17.41 -19.86
N ARG A 35 60.90 18.32 -20.59
CA ARG A 35 61.27 19.21 -21.73
C ARG A 35 61.34 18.49 -23.10
N GLU A 36 60.88 19.25 -24.11
CA GLU A 36 60.89 19.07 -25.58
C GLU A 36 59.63 18.49 -26.24
N SER A 37 59.08 19.00 -27.35
CA SER A 37 59.02 20.31 -28.04
C SER A 37 58.35 20.08 -29.42
N ASN A 38 57.84 21.16 -30.01
CA ASN A 38 57.48 21.41 -31.44
C ASN A 38 56.06 21.05 -31.88
N GLU A 39 55.20 22.06 -32.15
CA GLU A 39 55.07 22.86 -33.42
C GLU A 39 54.37 22.04 -34.51
N ASP A 40 53.46 22.51 -35.36
CA ASP A 40 52.83 23.80 -35.68
C ASP A 40 51.63 23.48 -36.59
N GLY A 41 50.62 24.36 -36.72
CA GLY A 41 49.48 24.06 -37.62
C GLY A 41 48.36 25.10 -37.71
N ASN A 42 48.73 26.33 -38.04
CA ASN A 42 48.00 27.55 -38.36
C ASN A 42 46.60 27.51 -39.08
N SER A 43 45.80 28.53 -38.74
CA SER A 43 44.91 29.41 -39.53
C SER A 43 43.55 28.97 -40.09
N GLY A 44 42.53 29.81 -39.80
CA GLY A 44 41.27 29.94 -40.54
C GLY A 44 40.34 31.01 -39.94
N LEU A 45 40.66 32.29 -40.16
CA LEU A 45 39.80 33.48 -39.94
C LEU A 45 38.77 33.62 -41.07
N VAL A 46 37.52 33.96 -40.75
CA VAL A 46 36.62 34.76 -41.61
C VAL A 46 35.73 35.63 -40.71
N ASP A 47 35.63 36.91 -41.11
CA ASP A 47 35.04 38.06 -40.43
C ASP A 47 33.50 38.14 -40.43
N GLU A 48 33.04 39.04 -39.55
CA GLU A 48 31.71 39.60 -39.31
C GLU A 48 31.07 40.32 -40.51
N GLU A 49 29.73 40.40 -40.55
CA GLU A 49 29.02 41.70 -40.62
C GLU A 49 27.50 41.60 -40.38
N ASN A 50 27.04 42.39 -39.39
CA ASN A 50 25.87 43.28 -39.34
C ASN A 50 24.49 42.91 -39.95
N LEU A 51 23.46 42.95 -39.10
CA LEU A 51 22.23 43.74 -39.33
C LEU A 51 21.44 43.94 -38.01
N LEU A 52 21.44 45.18 -37.53
CA LEU A 52 20.45 45.76 -36.61
C LEU A 52 19.30 46.36 -37.44
N VAL A 53 18.06 46.34 -36.91
CA VAL A 53 17.14 47.50 -36.76
C VAL A 53 15.82 47.02 -36.14
N GLU A 54 15.57 47.54 -34.93
CA GLU A 54 14.34 48.02 -34.27
C GLU A 54 12.94 47.55 -34.74
N SER A 55 12.09 47.15 -33.78
CA SER A 55 11.09 48.07 -33.19
C SER A 55 10.35 47.45 -31.99
N ASP A 56 10.18 48.30 -30.98
CA ASP A 56 9.34 48.15 -29.78
C ASP A 56 7.82 48.23 -30.11
N GLU A 57 6.99 48.10 -29.06
CA GLU A 57 5.51 48.15 -28.99
C GLU A 57 4.87 46.75 -29.11
N GLU A 58 4.16 46.17 -28.15
CA GLU A 58 3.22 46.70 -27.16
C GLU A 58 3.24 45.83 -25.89
N SER A 59 3.30 46.48 -24.74
CA SER A 59 2.89 45.91 -23.46
C SER A 59 1.81 46.82 -22.88
N ARG A 60 0.72 46.18 -22.42
CA ARG A 60 -0.42 46.69 -21.62
C ARG A 60 -1.69 47.04 -22.39
N ALA A 61 -2.66 46.13 -22.33
CA ALA A 61 -4.05 46.46 -21.96
C ALA A 61 -4.78 45.24 -21.38
N MET A 62 -5.26 45.40 -20.13
CA MET A 62 -6.52 44.88 -19.54
C MET A 62 -6.75 43.36 -19.54
N GLU A 63 -6.88 42.64 -18.41
CA GLU A 63 -7.75 42.86 -17.24
C GLU A 63 -9.23 43.08 -17.62
N ASN A 64 -9.94 42.01 -17.99
CA ASN A 64 -11.33 41.69 -17.60
C ASN A 64 -11.93 40.51 -18.42
N ALA A 65 -12.98 39.90 -17.85
CA ALA A 65 -13.81 38.77 -18.30
C ALA A 65 -13.24 37.38 -17.94
N GLY A 66 -13.79 36.60 -17.02
CA GLY A 66 -15.17 36.56 -16.50
C GLY A 66 -16.05 35.70 -17.40
N GLU A 67 -16.33 34.47 -16.92
CA GLU A 67 -17.44 33.56 -17.26
C GLU A 67 -17.93 33.50 -18.73
N ARG A 68 -17.77 32.34 -19.37
CA ARG A 68 -18.88 31.53 -19.92
C ARG A 68 -18.41 30.28 -20.67
N ASP A 69 -19.16 29.20 -20.41
CA ASP A 69 -19.65 28.16 -21.29
C ASP A 69 -18.64 27.33 -22.12
N ASN A 70 -18.51 26.04 -21.76
CA ASN A 70 -18.08 24.98 -22.67
C ASN A 70 -19.15 23.88 -22.67
N GLU A 71 -20.11 24.01 -23.59
CA GLU A 71 -20.83 22.89 -24.17
C GLU A 71 -20.01 22.32 -25.35
N GLU A 72 -19.94 21.00 -25.39
CA GLU A 72 -19.90 20.09 -26.54
C GLU A 72 -19.27 20.57 -27.88
N ASN A 73 -18.24 19.85 -28.35
CA ASN A 73 -18.38 19.01 -29.55
C ASN A 73 -17.15 18.17 -29.93
N SER A 74 -17.48 17.04 -30.58
CA SER A 74 -16.69 16.22 -31.52
C SER A 74 -15.73 15.21 -30.88
N ALA A 75 -15.97 13.89 -30.85
CA ALA A 75 -16.45 12.95 -31.87
C ALA A 75 -15.52 12.78 -33.10
N GLY A 76 -15.15 11.52 -33.35
CA GLY A 76 -14.56 10.97 -34.58
C GLY A 76 -13.07 10.62 -34.46
N VAL A 77 -12.52 9.51 -34.95
CA VAL A 77 -12.95 8.44 -35.87
C VAL A 77 -11.85 7.36 -35.78
N TYR A 78 -12.18 6.06 -35.78
CA TYR A 78 -11.56 5.02 -36.64
C TYR A 78 -12.41 3.74 -36.55
N ASN A 79 -13.25 3.56 -37.57
CA ASN A 79 -13.86 2.30 -37.96
C ASN A 79 -13.14 1.88 -39.24
N GLU A 80 -12.62 0.65 -39.31
CA GLU A 80 -12.27 0.03 -40.58
C GLU A 80 -13.00 -1.31 -40.71
N GLU A 81 -13.73 -1.39 -41.82
CA GLU A 81 -14.58 -2.49 -42.24
C GLU A 81 -13.76 -3.73 -42.62
N SER A 82 -14.33 -4.92 -42.40
CA SER A 82 -14.18 -6.03 -43.35
C SER A 82 -15.40 -6.95 -43.25
N ARG A 83 -16.27 -6.82 -44.25
CA ARG A 83 -17.45 -7.63 -44.50
C ARG A 83 -17.13 -8.71 -45.55
N SER A 84 -18.04 -9.68 -45.63
CA SER A 84 -18.22 -10.77 -46.61
C SER A 84 -17.64 -12.12 -46.16
N SER A 85 -18.36 -13.24 -46.23
CA SER A 85 -19.50 -13.59 -47.09
C SER A 85 -20.37 -14.68 -46.46
N GLU A 86 -21.68 -14.55 -46.69
CA GLU A 86 -22.70 -15.58 -46.46
C GLU A 86 -22.48 -16.78 -47.41
N ARG A 87 -22.73 -17.98 -46.90
CA ARG A 87 -23.21 -19.11 -47.70
C ARG A 87 -24.12 -20.03 -46.88
N ASP A 88 -25.36 -20.09 -47.33
CA ASP A 88 -26.36 -21.07 -46.96
C ASP A 88 -25.93 -22.51 -47.29
N SER A 89 -26.31 -23.47 -46.45
CA SER A 89 -26.81 -24.78 -46.91
C SER A 89 -27.50 -25.57 -45.78
N GLU A 90 -28.82 -25.61 -45.90
CA GLU A 90 -29.76 -26.72 -45.71
C GLU A 90 -29.29 -28.08 -45.11
N THR A 91 -30.04 -28.48 -44.07
CA THR A 91 -30.60 -29.81 -43.75
C THR A 91 -29.79 -31.10 -43.96
N ARG A 92 -29.66 -31.89 -42.88
CA ARG A 92 -30.05 -33.31 -42.91
C ARG A 92 -30.21 -33.93 -41.51
N GLU A 93 -31.42 -34.40 -41.20
CA GLU A 93 -31.66 -35.49 -40.25
C GLU A 93 -30.98 -36.77 -40.74
N VAL A 94 -30.23 -37.45 -39.88
CA VAL A 94 -30.07 -38.91 -39.94
C VAL A 94 -30.13 -39.47 -38.53
N ARG A 95 -31.20 -40.22 -38.33
CA ARG A 95 -31.46 -41.15 -37.25
C ARG A 95 -30.77 -42.46 -37.63
N GLU A 96 -29.89 -43.00 -36.79
CA GLU A 96 -29.55 -44.43 -36.89
C GLU A 96 -29.16 -45.02 -35.53
N SER A 97 -29.71 -46.20 -35.32
CA SER A 97 -29.76 -47.02 -34.12
C SER A 97 -28.93 -48.29 -34.34
N SER A 98 -28.17 -48.72 -33.35
CA SER A 98 -27.75 -50.12 -33.18
C SER A 98 -27.01 -50.24 -31.84
N GLN A 99 -27.59 -50.84 -30.79
CA GLN A 99 -27.70 -52.27 -30.48
C GLN A 99 -26.38 -53.02 -30.23
N ASP A 100 -26.29 -53.48 -28.98
CA ASP A 100 -25.83 -54.79 -28.47
C ASP A 100 -24.35 -55.22 -28.56
N ARG A 101 -23.72 -55.36 -27.38
CA ARG A 101 -23.36 -56.65 -26.72
C ARG A 101 -22.51 -56.40 -25.45
N ASN A 102 -22.97 -56.87 -24.29
CA ASN A 102 -22.48 -58.08 -23.55
C ASN A 102 -20.96 -58.07 -23.28
N SER A 103 -20.43 -58.34 -22.08
CA SER A 103 -20.88 -59.19 -20.96
C SER A 103 -19.81 -59.12 -19.85
N GLY A 104 -20.17 -59.32 -18.58
CA GLY A 104 -19.18 -59.60 -17.53
C GLY A 104 -19.71 -59.53 -16.11
N LEU A 105 -20.31 -60.64 -15.66
CA LEU A 105 -20.75 -60.93 -14.29
C LEU A 105 -19.58 -61.01 -13.29
N SER A 106 -19.83 -60.58 -12.04
CA SER A 106 -19.62 -61.43 -10.86
C SER A 106 -20.37 -60.88 -9.64
N ASP A 107 -21.13 -61.77 -9.03
CA ASP A 107 -21.98 -61.64 -7.84
C ASP A 107 -21.20 -61.53 -6.51
N GLU A 108 -21.83 -60.94 -5.49
CA GLU A 108 -21.85 -61.37 -4.07
C GLU A 108 -22.82 -60.45 -3.29
N GLU A 109 -24.08 -60.83 -3.11
CA GLU A 109 -24.68 -61.51 -1.93
C GLU A 109 -24.84 -60.70 -0.62
N ASN A 110 -26.12 -60.45 -0.31
CA ASN A 110 -26.84 -60.62 0.97
C ASN A 110 -26.40 -59.88 2.24
N LEU A 111 -27.28 -59.01 2.75
CA LEU A 111 -28.02 -59.27 4.00
C LEU A 111 -29.21 -58.30 4.19
N LEU A 112 -30.24 -58.85 4.81
CA LEU A 112 -31.65 -58.46 4.86
C LEU A 112 -32.03 -58.02 6.28
N VAL A 113 -33.16 -57.28 6.38
CA VAL A 113 -34.15 -57.30 7.50
C VAL A 113 -33.72 -56.45 8.72
N GLU A 114 -34.51 -55.50 9.26
CA GLU A 114 -35.90 -55.56 9.73
C GLU A 114 -36.35 -54.14 10.20
N SER A 115 -37.60 -53.74 9.96
CA SER A 115 -38.52 -53.08 10.92
C SER A 115 -39.66 -52.34 10.21
N ASP A 116 -40.62 -53.13 9.72
CA ASP A 116 -42.00 -52.70 9.44
C ASP A 116 -42.81 -52.81 10.74
N GLU A 117 -42.95 -51.73 11.51
CA GLU A 117 -43.88 -51.69 12.65
C GLU A 117 -44.26 -50.25 13.07
N ALA A 118 -44.84 -49.46 12.14
CA ALA A 118 -45.47 -48.17 12.51
C ALA A 118 -46.70 -47.74 11.68
N SER A 119 -47.13 -48.51 10.68
CA SER A 119 -48.16 -48.07 9.71
C SER A 119 -49.59 -48.60 9.93
N ARG A 120 -50.01 -48.85 11.18
CA ARG A 120 -51.40 -49.31 11.46
C ARG A 120 -52.10 -48.64 12.65
N ALA A 121 -52.00 -47.33 12.76
CA ALA A 121 -52.83 -46.57 13.69
C ALA A 121 -53.10 -45.13 13.21
N ALA A 122 -53.79 -44.96 12.08
CA ALA A 122 -54.39 -43.68 11.71
C ALA A 122 -55.48 -43.87 10.66
N GLU A 123 -56.60 -44.48 11.05
CA GLU A 123 -57.84 -44.42 10.27
C GLU A 123 -58.94 -43.90 11.21
N ASN A 124 -59.59 -42.81 10.82
CA ASN A 124 -60.64 -42.04 11.50
C ASN A 124 -60.22 -40.86 12.39
N THR A 125 -59.90 -39.75 11.74
CA THR A 125 -60.31 -38.35 12.01
C THR A 125 -59.60 -37.54 10.91
N GLY A 126 -60.23 -36.86 9.95
CA GLY A 126 -61.36 -35.96 10.04
C GLY A 126 -60.92 -34.60 9.49
N GLU A 127 -60.69 -34.51 8.17
CA GLU A 127 -60.76 -33.33 7.26
C GLU A 127 -60.24 -31.93 7.69
N ARG A 128 -59.50 -31.78 8.78
CA ARG A 128 -58.90 -30.50 9.21
C ARG A 128 -57.38 -30.43 9.18
N ASP A 129 -56.69 -31.56 9.04
CA ASP A 129 -55.22 -31.60 8.95
C ASP A 129 -54.68 -31.40 7.54
N SER A 130 -55.46 -31.63 6.48
CA SER A 130 -54.95 -31.51 5.10
C SER A 130 -54.48 -30.11 4.73
N MET A 131 -55.04 -29.04 5.32
CA MET A 131 -54.54 -27.67 5.09
C MET A 131 -53.28 -27.34 5.90
N GLN A 132 -53.10 -27.88 7.11
CA GLN A 132 -51.87 -27.67 7.89
C GLN A 132 -50.73 -28.57 7.42
N THR A 133 -51.00 -29.79 6.95
CA THR A 133 -49.98 -30.67 6.38
C THR A 133 -49.49 -30.14 5.03
N ILE A 134 -50.34 -29.51 4.20
CA ILE A 134 -49.89 -28.83 2.96
C ILE A 134 -49.02 -27.61 3.30
N ALA A 135 -49.41 -26.77 4.27
CA ALA A 135 -48.59 -25.61 4.68
C ALA A 135 -47.26 -26.02 5.35
N LEU A 136 -47.21 -27.16 6.05
CA LEU A 136 -45.99 -27.71 6.64
C LEU A 136 -45.11 -28.46 5.63
N THR A 137 -45.71 -29.09 4.62
CA THR A 137 -44.95 -29.68 3.50
C THR A 137 -44.38 -28.60 2.59
N ASP A 138 -45.12 -27.53 2.29
CA ASP A 138 -44.60 -26.34 1.58
C ASP A 138 -43.45 -25.70 2.35
N ARG A 139 -43.60 -25.46 3.67
CA ARG A 139 -42.50 -24.96 4.50
C ARG A 139 -41.30 -25.90 4.54
N SER A 140 -41.51 -27.21 4.47
CA SER A 140 -40.42 -28.19 4.44
C SER A 140 -39.73 -28.25 3.08
N VAL A 141 -40.45 -27.96 2.00
CA VAL A 141 -39.90 -27.83 0.65
C VAL A 141 -39.11 -26.53 0.54
N ASP A 142 -39.64 -25.41 1.05
CA ASP A 142 -38.93 -24.14 1.16
C ASP A 142 -37.69 -24.26 2.04
N LEU A 143 -37.77 -24.91 3.20
CA LEU A 143 -36.61 -25.14 4.05
C LEU A 143 -35.58 -26.09 3.42
N ARG A 144 -35.99 -27.03 2.57
CA ARG A 144 -35.07 -27.89 1.82
C ARG A 144 -34.46 -27.16 0.63
N LEU A 145 -35.20 -26.29 -0.05
CA LEU A 145 -34.70 -25.40 -1.08
C LEU A 145 -33.72 -24.40 -0.49
N ILE A 146 -34.06 -23.75 0.62
CA ILE A 146 -33.18 -22.85 1.37
C ILE A 146 -31.98 -23.62 1.92
N ALA A 147 -32.15 -24.82 2.49
CA ALA A 147 -31.02 -25.61 2.97
C ALA A 147 -30.13 -26.09 1.83
N ARG A 148 -30.70 -26.41 0.66
CA ARG A 148 -29.95 -26.77 -0.54
C ARG A 148 -29.24 -25.56 -1.14
N GLU A 149 -29.88 -24.41 -1.18
CA GLU A 149 -29.31 -23.13 -1.62
C GLU A 149 -28.21 -22.70 -0.65
N ILE A 150 -28.39 -22.85 0.67
CA ILE A 150 -27.34 -22.69 1.69
C ILE A 150 -26.23 -23.73 1.51
N GLN A 151 -26.53 -24.98 1.15
CA GLN A 151 -25.50 -26.01 0.98
C GLN A 151 -24.76 -25.89 -0.37
N GLU A 152 -25.41 -25.34 -1.40
CA GLU A 152 -24.82 -24.95 -2.67
C GLU A 152 -24.00 -23.65 -2.53
N ASP A 153 -24.46 -22.70 -1.71
CA ASP A 153 -23.76 -21.43 -1.39
C ASP A 153 -22.63 -21.62 -0.36
N PHE A 154 -22.74 -22.62 0.52
CA PHE A 154 -21.80 -22.92 1.62
C PHE A 154 -21.53 -24.43 1.77
N PRO A 155 -20.92 -25.12 0.78
CA PRO A 155 -20.67 -26.55 0.91
C PRO A 155 -19.70 -26.86 2.05
N HIS A 156 -20.23 -27.41 3.15
CA HIS A 156 -19.52 -27.65 4.41
C HIS A 156 -18.28 -28.56 4.29
N ASP A 157 -18.23 -29.43 3.27
CA ASP A 157 -17.23 -30.50 3.16
C ASP A 157 -16.16 -30.28 2.06
N PHE A 158 -16.30 -29.26 1.20
CA PHE A 158 -15.43 -29.13 0.02
C PHE A 158 -14.15 -28.31 0.25
N TYR A 159 -14.12 -27.44 1.28
CA TYR A 159 -13.15 -26.34 1.35
C TYR A 159 -11.88 -26.61 2.16
N SER A 160 -11.77 -27.72 2.89
CA SER A 160 -10.60 -28.00 3.73
C SER A 160 -9.61 -29.02 3.16
N GLU A 161 -9.92 -29.73 2.07
CA GLU A 161 -9.07 -30.85 1.60
C GLU A 161 -8.60 -30.79 0.14
N HIS A 162 -9.21 -30.00 -0.75
CA HIS A 162 -8.81 -29.94 -2.16
C HIS A 162 -8.05 -28.65 -2.46
N LEU A 163 -6.72 -28.74 -2.50
CA LEU A 163 -5.88 -27.70 -3.10
C LEU A 163 -6.17 -27.64 -4.61
N PRO A 164 -6.22 -26.44 -5.22
CA PRO A 164 -6.45 -26.31 -6.67
C PRO A 164 -5.32 -26.99 -7.44
N THR A 165 -5.62 -27.75 -8.48
CA THR A 165 -4.56 -28.21 -9.39
C THR A 165 -4.05 -27.04 -10.23
N LEU A 166 -2.92 -27.23 -10.92
CA LEU A 166 -2.38 -26.18 -11.80
C LEU A 166 -3.32 -25.85 -12.96
N LYS A 167 -4.08 -26.85 -13.42
CA LYS A 167 -5.12 -26.72 -14.43
C LYS A 167 -6.29 -25.85 -13.94
N ASP A 168 -6.67 -26.00 -12.67
CA ASP A 168 -7.74 -25.22 -12.06
C ASP A 168 -7.43 -23.71 -12.00
N LEU A 169 -6.15 -23.33 -12.11
CA LEU A 169 -5.70 -21.93 -12.08
C LEU A 169 -5.61 -21.27 -13.46
N ILE A 170 -5.79 -22.02 -14.55
CA ILE A 170 -5.63 -21.50 -15.91
C ILE A 170 -6.97 -20.95 -16.41
N HIS A 171 -7.13 -19.63 -16.35
CA HIS A 171 -8.33 -18.90 -16.81
C HIS A 171 -8.29 -18.52 -18.30
N VAL A 172 -7.59 -19.29 -19.12
CA VAL A 172 -7.26 -18.94 -20.51
C VAL A 172 -8.00 -19.87 -21.46
N GLY A 173 -8.61 -19.32 -22.53
CA GLY A 173 -9.31 -20.10 -23.55
C GLY A 173 -10.20 -19.27 -24.48
N PRO A 174 -10.66 -19.85 -25.61
CA PRO A 174 -11.27 -19.09 -26.71
C PRO A 174 -12.73 -18.66 -26.49
N LYS A 175 -13.46 -19.16 -25.49
CA LYS A 175 -14.86 -18.79 -25.23
C LYS A 175 -15.25 -18.92 -23.76
N ARG A 176 -15.52 -17.80 -23.12
CA ARG A 176 -16.32 -17.71 -21.88
C ARG A 176 -17.37 -16.62 -22.07
N ASP A 177 -18.59 -16.88 -21.60
CA ASP A 177 -19.69 -15.90 -21.67
C ASP A 177 -19.50 -14.78 -20.63
N THR A 178 -18.77 -15.06 -19.54
CA THR A 178 -18.34 -14.10 -18.52
C THR A 178 -16.84 -14.24 -18.26
N ARG A 179 -16.21 -13.16 -17.75
CA ARG A 179 -14.78 -13.18 -17.42
C ARG A 179 -14.45 -14.25 -16.35
N TYR A 180 -15.28 -14.33 -15.33
CA TYR A 180 -15.22 -15.32 -14.25
C TYR A 180 -16.56 -16.02 -14.05
N GLU A 181 -16.51 -17.29 -13.65
CA GLU A 181 -17.66 -18.15 -13.36
C GLU A 181 -17.64 -18.65 -11.90
N SER A 182 -18.75 -19.21 -11.41
CA SER A 182 -18.74 -19.90 -10.11
C SER A 182 -17.77 -21.09 -10.16
N ARG A 183 -17.04 -21.31 -9.07
CA ARG A 183 -15.98 -22.32 -8.87
C ARG A 183 -14.63 -22.02 -9.53
N ASP A 184 -14.51 -20.91 -10.26
CA ASP A 184 -13.22 -20.42 -10.73
C ASP A 184 -12.30 -20.08 -9.53
N TRP A 185 -11.01 -20.41 -9.66
CA TRP A 185 -9.99 -20.04 -8.69
C TRP A 185 -9.34 -18.73 -9.07
N VAL A 186 -9.60 -17.68 -8.32
CA VAL A 186 -9.13 -16.33 -8.65
C VAL A 186 -8.28 -15.77 -7.52
N GLU A 187 -7.50 -14.75 -7.82
CA GLU A 187 -6.86 -13.93 -6.81
C GLU A 187 -7.75 -12.74 -6.46
N ILE A 188 -8.01 -12.58 -5.17
CA ILE A 188 -8.85 -11.50 -4.63
C ILE A 188 -7.97 -10.57 -3.81
N ARG A 189 -8.08 -9.26 -4.08
CA ARG A 189 -7.40 -8.22 -3.33
C ARG A 189 -8.05 -8.05 -1.97
N GLY A 190 -7.33 -8.38 -0.92
CA GLY A 190 -7.75 -8.15 0.46
C GLY A 190 -7.66 -6.67 0.87
N PRO A 191 -8.27 -6.29 2.00
CA PRO A 191 -8.19 -4.94 2.55
C PRO A 191 -6.77 -4.54 3.00
N ASP A 192 -5.87 -5.52 3.15
CA ASP A 192 -4.43 -5.31 3.38
C ASP A 192 -3.62 -5.20 2.07
N MET A 193 -4.30 -4.99 0.95
CA MET A 193 -3.70 -4.84 -0.39
C MET A 193 -2.95 -6.08 -0.90
N LEU A 194 -3.11 -7.24 -0.26
CA LEU A 194 -2.55 -8.51 -0.71
C LEU A 194 -3.54 -9.29 -1.56
N TRP A 195 -3.03 -9.82 -2.67
CA TRP A 195 -3.75 -10.77 -3.52
C TRP A 195 -3.70 -12.16 -2.91
N ARG A 196 -4.88 -12.77 -2.74
CA ARG A 196 -5.02 -14.10 -2.15
C ARG A 196 -5.81 -15.01 -3.06
N LEU A 197 -5.34 -16.24 -3.19
CA LEU A 197 -6.05 -17.24 -3.95
C LEU A 197 -7.33 -17.67 -3.22
N ALA A 198 -8.46 -17.59 -3.90
CA ALA A 198 -9.76 -17.98 -3.40
C ALA A 198 -10.63 -18.54 -4.53
N GLN A 199 -11.55 -19.44 -4.18
CA GLN A 199 -12.52 -19.96 -5.12
C GLN A 199 -13.80 -19.12 -5.06
N LEU A 200 -14.32 -18.72 -6.22
CA LEU A 200 -15.59 -18.03 -6.34
C LEU A 200 -16.73 -19.00 -6.00
N THR A 201 -17.60 -18.61 -5.08
CA THR A 201 -18.79 -19.38 -4.73
C THR A 201 -19.98 -18.94 -5.57
N ARG A 202 -20.13 -17.64 -5.78
CA ARG A 202 -21.28 -17.05 -6.49
C ARG A 202 -20.86 -15.90 -7.39
N VAL A 203 -21.52 -15.81 -8.55
CA VAL A 203 -21.45 -14.67 -9.47
C VAL A 203 -22.85 -14.10 -9.61
N VAL A 204 -23.02 -12.83 -9.27
CA VAL A 204 -24.28 -12.11 -9.36
C VAL A 204 -24.16 -11.05 -10.45
N LYS A 205 -24.94 -11.21 -11.51
CA LYS A 205 -25.09 -10.19 -12.55
C LYS A 205 -26.10 -9.16 -12.08
N ILE A 206 -25.68 -7.90 -11.98
CA ILE A 206 -26.54 -6.76 -11.64
C ILE A 206 -26.66 -5.90 -12.89
N GLU A 207 -27.88 -5.75 -13.40
CA GLU A 207 -28.17 -4.84 -14.50
C GLU A 207 -28.71 -3.55 -13.88
N GLU A 208 -27.88 -2.51 -13.83
CA GLU A 208 -28.30 -1.19 -13.36
C GLU A 208 -28.84 -0.39 -14.55
N ASN A 209 -30.13 -0.06 -14.49
CA ASN A 209 -30.81 0.73 -15.50
C ASN A 209 -30.69 2.22 -15.15
N GLU A 210 -29.57 2.84 -15.52
CA GLU A 210 -29.42 4.30 -15.50
C GLU A 210 -29.84 4.90 -16.86
N GLY A 211 -31.15 4.91 -17.12
CA GLY A 211 -31.71 5.51 -18.34
C GLY A 211 -31.66 4.60 -19.57
N GLU A 212 -31.14 5.11 -20.71
CA GLU A 212 -31.01 4.35 -21.97
C GLU A 212 -29.78 3.42 -22.01
N ASN A 213 -28.83 3.59 -21.09
CA ASN A 213 -27.65 2.73 -20.98
C ASN A 213 -27.85 1.74 -19.83
N THR A 214 -27.94 0.45 -20.17
CA THR A 214 -27.93 -0.63 -19.19
C THR A 214 -26.49 -1.02 -18.92
N GLU A 215 -25.92 -0.57 -17.80
CA GLU A 215 -24.60 -1.02 -17.38
C GLU A 215 -24.75 -2.34 -16.63
N THR A 216 -24.10 -3.39 -17.15
CA THR A 216 -24.04 -4.67 -16.46
C THR A 216 -22.82 -4.66 -15.56
N THR A 217 -23.04 -4.72 -14.25
CA THR A 217 -21.99 -4.91 -13.26
C THR A 217 -22.05 -6.32 -12.69
N PHE A 218 -20.90 -6.93 -12.41
CA PHE A 218 -20.81 -8.24 -11.78
C PHE A 218 -20.33 -8.10 -10.34
N ARG A 219 -21.02 -8.77 -9.42
CA ARG A 219 -20.59 -8.93 -8.02
C ARG A 219 -20.26 -10.38 -7.76
N PHE A 220 -19.23 -10.61 -6.95
CA PHE A 220 -18.69 -11.93 -6.71
C PHE A 220 -18.66 -12.23 -5.21
N ASP A 221 -18.94 -13.49 -4.86
CA ASP A 221 -18.74 -13.98 -3.51
C ASP A 221 -17.63 -15.03 -3.50
N ALA A 222 -16.79 -14.98 -2.46
CA ALA A 222 -15.71 -15.94 -2.24
C ALA A 222 -15.55 -16.21 -0.74
N ARG A 223 -15.94 -17.43 -0.33
CA ARG A 223 -15.89 -17.87 1.08
C ARG A 223 -16.66 -16.91 2.00
N SER A 224 -15.94 -16.21 2.89
CA SER A 224 -16.49 -15.25 3.85
C SER A 224 -16.59 -13.84 3.28
N GLN A 225 -15.97 -13.56 2.14
CA GLN A 225 -16.04 -12.27 1.46
C GLN A 225 -17.23 -12.29 0.51
N ARG A 226 -18.07 -11.27 0.61
CA ARG A 226 -19.24 -11.09 -0.24
C ARG A 226 -19.15 -9.75 -0.94
N ASP A 227 -19.88 -9.64 -2.05
CA ASP A 227 -20.02 -8.38 -2.79
C ASP A 227 -18.67 -7.80 -3.27
N ILE A 228 -17.79 -8.69 -3.75
CA ILE A 228 -16.49 -8.33 -4.32
C ILE A 228 -16.72 -7.76 -5.71
N LEU A 229 -16.02 -6.66 -6.01
CA LEU A 229 -16.05 -6.01 -7.32
C LEU A 229 -15.08 -6.71 -8.28
N GLU A 230 -15.40 -6.72 -9.58
CA GLU A 230 -14.53 -7.30 -10.60
C GLU A 230 -13.10 -6.72 -10.58
N LYS A 231 -12.96 -5.40 -10.31
CA LYS A 231 -11.66 -4.72 -10.22
C LYS A 231 -10.72 -5.27 -9.12
N ASP A 232 -11.30 -5.94 -8.13
CA ASP A 232 -10.61 -6.55 -6.99
C ASP A 232 -10.35 -8.05 -7.20
N ILE A 233 -10.62 -8.56 -8.40
CA ILE A 233 -10.39 -9.94 -8.82
C ILE A 233 -9.42 -9.95 -9.99
N ARG A 234 -8.54 -10.95 -10.05
CA ARG A 234 -7.69 -11.23 -11.21
C ARG A 234 -7.42 -12.73 -11.35
N ALA A 235 -7.00 -13.17 -12.53
CA ALA A 235 -6.50 -14.53 -12.71
C ALA A 235 -5.26 -14.81 -11.83
N PRO A 236 -5.09 -16.04 -11.30
CA PRO A 236 -3.94 -16.40 -10.49
C PRO A 236 -2.60 -16.26 -11.21
N GLU A 237 -1.60 -15.71 -10.50
CA GLU A 237 -0.26 -15.51 -11.06
C GLU A 237 0.34 -16.82 -11.57
N GLU A 238 0.21 -17.89 -10.79
CA GLU A 238 0.78 -19.20 -11.12
C GLU A 238 0.16 -19.80 -12.39
N GLY A 239 -1.16 -19.65 -12.57
CA GLY A 239 -1.85 -20.11 -13.78
C GLY A 239 -1.38 -19.34 -15.03
N LEU A 240 -1.25 -18.02 -14.92
CA LEU A 240 -0.73 -17.19 -16.01
C LEU A 240 0.73 -17.53 -16.33
N ARG A 241 1.59 -17.78 -15.33
CA ARG A 241 2.99 -18.19 -15.55
C ARG A 241 3.10 -19.52 -16.28
N CYS A 242 2.15 -20.44 -16.10
CA CYS A 242 2.14 -21.69 -16.85
C CYS A 242 1.86 -21.51 -18.33
N VAL A 243 1.04 -20.52 -18.69
CA VAL A 243 0.72 -20.20 -20.09
C VAL A 243 1.82 -19.33 -20.72
N PHE A 244 2.25 -18.30 -20.02
CA PHE A 244 3.05 -17.19 -20.56
C PHE A 244 4.54 -17.23 -20.17
N GLY A 245 4.93 -18.09 -19.23
CA GLY A 245 6.27 -18.12 -18.65
C GLY A 245 6.53 -16.95 -17.70
N SER A 246 7.75 -16.78 -17.20
CA SER A 246 8.06 -15.69 -16.24
C SER A 246 8.49 -14.38 -16.89
N ARG A 247 8.67 -14.35 -18.22
CA ARG A 247 9.14 -13.16 -18.97
C ARG A 247 8.33 -11.87 -18.69
N PRO A 248 6.98 -11.87 -18.65
CA PRO A 248 6.20 -10.65 -18.35
C PRO A 248 6.49 -10.04 -16.98
N TRP A 249 6.75 -10.86 -15.95
CA TRP A 249 7.08 -10.37 -14.61
C TRP A 249 8.49 -9.79 -14.53
N VAL A 250 9.44 -10.33 -15.31
CA VAL A 250 10.77 -9.70 -15.47
C VAL A 250 10.65 -8.34 -16.16
N TRP A 251 9.80 -8.24 -17.18
CA TRP A 251 9.47 -6.96 -17.83
C TRP A 251 8.85 -5.97 -16.84
N GLN A 252 7.93 -6.39 -15.97
CA GLN A 252 7.29 -5.52 -14.98
C GLN A 252 8.33 -4.84 -14.07
N GLN A 253 9.33 -5.59 -13.58
CA GLN A 253 10.42 -5.03 -12.77
C GLN A 253 11.22 -3.96 -13.54
N TRP A 254 11.53 -4.24 -14.80
CA TRP A 254 12.23 -3.29 -15.68
C TRP A 254 11.39 -2.05 -15.99
N ALA A 255 10.09 -2.23 -16.25
CA ALA A 255 9.15 -1.16 -16.54
C ALA A 255 8.97 -0.23 -15.33
N CYS A 256 8.90 -0.77 -14.10
CA CYS A 256 8.90 0.03 -12.87
C CYS A 256 10.16 0.89 -12.73
N LEU A 257 11.35 0.37 -13.08
CA LEU A 257 12.60 1.16 -13.06
C LEU A 257 12.62 2.24 -14.14
N LYS A 258 12.08 1.95 -15.34
CA LYS A 258 11.94 2.94 -16.42
C LYS A 258 10.95 4.05 -16.04
N LEU A 259 9.80 3.67 -15.47
CA LEU A 259 8.81 4.60 -14.95
C LEU A 259 9.39 5.47 -13.83
N GLU A 260 10.11 4.91 -12.85
CA GLU A 260 10.77 5.72 -11.83
C GLU A 260 11.78 6.69 -12.43
N ASN A 261 12.52 6.29 -13.48
CA ASN A 261 13.43 7.21 -14.16
C ASN A 261 12.72 8.39 -14.84
N ALA A 262 11.57 8.12 -15.48
CA ALA A 262 10.78 9.12 -16.19
C ALA A 262 10.02 10.07 -15.23
N LEU A 263 9.40 9.52 -14.18
CA LEU A 263 8.58 10.27 -13.24
C LEU A 263 9.40 11.31 -12.46
N ARG A 264 8.82 12.51 -12.30
CA ARG A 264 9.37 13.56 -11.45
C ARG A 264 8.37 14.03 -10.42
N PHE A 265 8.87 14.28 -9.21
CA PHE A 265 8.11 14.85 -8.10
C PHE A 265 8.40 16.35 -8.01
N GLN A 266 8.22 17.06 -9.13
CA GLN A 266 8.48 18.49 -9.28
C GLN A 266 7.24 19.16 -9.85
N ASP A 267 6.66 20.09 -9.10
CA ASP A 267 5.44 20.78 -9.50
C ASP A 267 5.66 21.60 -10.77
N GLY A 268 4.71 21.53 -11.71
CA GLY A 268 4.75 22.24 -12.99
C GLY A 268 5.72 21.71 -14.04
N HIS A 269 6.47 20.63 -13.77
CA HIS A 269 7.36 20.02 -14.76
C HIS A 269 6.56 19.15 -15.77
N GLY A 270 7.01 19.05 -17.03
CA GLY A 270 6.29 18.26 -18.05
C GLY A 270 6.17 16.76 -17.74
N HIS A 271 7.11 16.23 -16.95
CA HIS A 271 7.09 14.87 -16.39
C HIS A 271 6.68 14.83 -14.91
N ASP A 272 5.93 15.83 -14.45
CA ASP A 272 5.36 15.82 -13.11
C ASP A 272 4.44 14.60 -12.94
N PHE A 273 4.61 13.84 -11.86
CA PHE A 273 3.83 12.64 -11.57
C PHE A 273 2.31 12.87 -11.54
N MET A 274 1.86 14.08 -11.19
CA MET A 274 0.42 14.44 -11.20
C MET A 274 -0.14 14.61 -12.62
N LEU A 275 0.71 14.90 -13.60
CA LEU A 275 0.31 15.16 -15.00
C LEU A 275 0.75 14.04 -15.94
N PHE A 276 1.73 13.23 -15.52
CA PHE A 276 2.31 12.18 -16.34
C PHE A 276 1.27 11.07 -16.59
N ASP A 277 1.11 10.72 -17.86
CA ASP A 277 0.25 9.62 -18.29
C ASP A 277 1.00 8.30 -18.13
N VAL A 278 0.86 7.72 -16.94
CA VAL A 278 1.54 6.48 -16.54
C VAL A 278 1.06 5.30 -17.40
N LYS A 279 -0.25 5.19 -17.64
CA LYS A 279 -0.85 4.09 -18.41
C LYS A 279 -0.32 4.07 -19.83
N LYS A 280 -0.34 5.21 -20.51
CA LYS A 280 0.19 5.33 -21.87
C LYS A 280 1.69 5.03 -21.92
N TYR A 281 2.48 5.61 -21.03
CA TYR A 281 3.92 5.39 -21.00
C TYR A 281 4.27 3.91 -20.84
N VAL A 282 3.57 3.19 -19.96
CA VAL A 282 3.81 1.76 -19.73
C VAL A 282 3.29 0.92 -20.89
N ALA A 283 2.17 1.28 -21.52
CA ALA A 283 1.70 0.63 -22.75
C ALA A 283 2.74 0.73 -23.87
N ASP A 284 3.35 1.90 -24.07
CA ASP A 284 4.44 2.09 -25.04
C ASP A 284 5.65 1.21 -24.71
N LEU A 285 6.00 1.05 -23.42
CA LEU A 285 7.07 0.14 -22.98
C LEU A 285 6.72 -1.33 -23.20
N TRP A 286 5.46 -1.71 -23.04
CA TRP A 286 4.98 -3.06 -23.32
C TRP A 286 5.07 -3.36 -24.81
N ASP A 287 4.59 -2.47 -25.67
CA ASP A 287 4.65 -2.65 -27.11
C ASP A 287 6.08 -2.72 -27.63
N MET A 288 6.98 -1.88 -27.09
CA MET A 288 8.40 -1.95 -27.42
C MET A 288 9.02 -3.31 -27.05
N TRP A 289 8.68 -3.83 -25.87
CA TRP A 289 9.21 -5.11 -25.39
C TRP A 289 8.60 -6.33 -26.12
N LEU A 290 7.29 -6.30 -26.37
CA LEU A 290 6.56 -7.35 -27.08
C LEU A 290 7.04 -7.47 -28.53
N ASN A 291 7.33 -6.35 -29.18
CA ASN A 291 7.79 -6.31 -30.57
C ASN A 291 9.31 -6.47 -30.73
N HIS A 292 10.05 -6.64 -29.64
CA HIS A 292 11.50 -6.81 -29.70
C HIS A 292 11.89 -8.12 -30.43
N PRO A 293 12.91 -8.12 -31.31
CA PRO A 293 13.29 -9.32 -32.08
C PRO A 293 13.61 -10.56 -31.22
N SER A 294 14.18 -10.35 -30.03
CA SER A 294 14.49 -11.43 -29.08
C SER A 294 13.25 -11.99 -28.36
N ASN A 295 12.07 -11.38 -28.52
CA ASN A 295 10.84 -11.78 -27.84
C ASN A 295 9.81 -12.43 -28.77
N THR A 296 10.24 -12.86 -29.96
CA THR A 296 9.38 -13.44 -31.00
C THR A 296 8.62 -14.68 -30.53
N GLU A 297 9.26 -15.55 -29.74
CA GLU A 297 8.63 -16.74 -29.13
C GLU A 297 7.45 -16.36 -28.23
N PHE A 298 7.65 -15.41 -27.31
CA PHE A 298 6.60 -14.95 -26.42
C PHE A 298 5.47 -14.27 -27.21
N LYS A 299 5.82 -13.43 -28.19
CA LYS A 299 4.84 -12.76 -29.05
C LYS A 299 3.95 -13.77 -29.79
N GLN A 300 4.52 -14.87 -30.27
CA GLN A 300 3.75 -15.94 -30.91
C GLN A 300 2.75 -16.57 -29.94
N ILE A 301 3.15 -16.84 -28.70
CA ILE A 301 2.23 -17.36 -27.66
C ILE A 301 1.15 -16.35 -27.30
N PHE A 302 1.54 -15.09 -27.08
CA PHE A 302 0.59 -14.04 -26.73
C PHE A 302 -0.48 -13.85 -27.82
N GLN A 303 -0.09 -14.00 -29.09
CA GLN A 303 -0.97 -13.89 -30.25
C GLN A 303 -1.66 -15.21 -30.63
N ASP A 304 -1.40 -16.31 -29.93
CA ASP A 304 -1.99 -17.62 -30.24
C ASP A 304 -3.51 -17.60 -29.96
N ASP A 305 -4.30 -18.13 -30.89
CA ASP A 305 -5.77 -18.16 -30.78
C ASP A 305 -6.26 -18.99 -29.59
N ARG A 306 -5.48 -20.00 -29.15
CA ARG A 306 -5.82 -20.83 -27.99
C ARG A 306 -5.82 -20.04 -26.69
N VAL A 307 -4.98 -19.00 -26.61
CA VAL A 307 -4.96 -18.09 -25.45
C VAL A 307 -6.24 -17.25 -25.39
N GLY A 308 -6.73 -16.84 -26.56
CA GLY A 308 -7.91 -15.98 -26.67
C GLY A 308 -7.70 -14.57 -26.11
N ASP A 309 -8.70 -13.71 -26.31
CA ASP A 309 -8.64 -12.32 -25.84
C ASP A 309 -8.68 -12.22 -24.31
N VAL A 310 -9.47 -13.07 -23.66
CA VAL A 310 -9.59 -13.11 -22.19
C VAL A 310 -8.24 -13.40 -21.55
N GLY A 311 -7.51 -14.42 -22.03
CA GLY A 311 -6.19 -14.76 -21.47
C GLY A 311 -5.15 -13.65 -21.66
N ARG A 312 -5.18 -12.97 -22.82
CA ARG A 312 -4.35 -11.79 -23.06
C ARG A 312 -4.68 -10.66 -22.10
N SER A 313 -5.97 -10.37 -21.91
CA SER A 313 -6.40 -9.30 -20.99
C SER A 313 -6.09 -9.63 -19.53
N GLU A 314 -6.21 -10.89 -19.09
CA GLU A 314 -5.83 -11.32 -17.74
C GLU A 314 -4.34 -11.09 -17.47
N LEU A 315 -3.48 -11.45 -18.43
CA LEU A 315 -2.05 -11.20 -18.30
C LEU A 315 -1.78 -9.69 -18.17
N LEU A 316 -2.37 -8.90 -19.07
CA LEU A 316 -2.18 -7.45 -19.07
C LEU A 316 -2.68 -6.82 -17.78
N ASP A 317 -3.91 -7.10 -17.32
CA ASP A 317 -4.44 -6.61 -16.04
C ASP A 317 -3.50 -6.97 -14.88
N HIS A 318 -2.98 -8.20 -14.85
CA HIS A 318 -2.06 -8.63 -13.79
C HIS A 318 -0.74 -7.85 -13.79
N ILE A 319 -0.08 -7.70 -14.94
CA ILE A 319 1.22 -7.00 -15.01
C ILE A 319 1.07 -5.48 -14.99
N MET A 320 -0.09 -4.95 -15.39
CA MET A 320 -0.37 -3.52 -15.44
C MET A 320 -0.86 -2.96 -14.11
N LYS A 321 -1.38 -3.81 -13.21
CA LYS A 321 -2.00 -3.41 -11.95
C LYS A 321 -1.23 -2.40 -11.10
N PRO A 322 0.10 -2.53 -10.92
CA PRO A 322 0.85 -1.53 -10.15
C PRO A 322 0.81 -0.13 -10.77
N PHE A 323 0.74 -0.05 -12.10
CA PHE A 323 0.72 1.20 -12.85
C PHE A 323 -0.69 1.81 -12.88
N GLU A 324 -1.72 0.98 -13.00
CA GLU A 324 -3.11 1.40 -12.83
C GLU A 324 -3.34 1.97 -11.43
N LEU A 325 -2.83 1.31 -10.41
CA LEU A 325 -2.92 1.76 -9.03
C LEU A 325 -2.26 3.13 -8.80
N ILE A 326 -1.10 3.38 -9.44
CA ILE A 326 -0.45 4.68 -9.39
C ILE A 326 -1.35 5.78 -10.00
N ASP A 327 -2.04 5.46 -11.09
CA ASP A 327 -2.97 6.37 -11.76
C ASP A 327 -4.23 6.63 -10.92
N GLU A 328 -4.79 5.58 -10.30
CA GLU A 328 -5.91 5.68 -9.35
C GLU A 328 -5.56 6.61 -8.17
N MET A 329 -4.38 6.41 -7.56
CA MET A 329 -3.90 7.25 -6.45
C MET A 329 -3.69 8.71 -6.86
N LYS A 330 -3.20 8.94 -8.08
CA LYS A 330 -2.94 10.27 -8.63
C LYS A 330 -4.24 11.05 -8.85
N ASN A 331 -5.27 10.37 -9.38
CA ASN A 331 -6.54 10.99 -9.74
C ASN A 331 -7.54 11.04 -8.57
N GLY A 332 -7.24 10.36 -7.45
CA GLY A 332 -8.17 10.22 -6.33
C GLY A 332 -9.39 9.36 -6.69
N GLU A 333 -9.22 8.42 -7.62
CA GLU A 333 -10.30 7.58 -8.12
C GLU A 333 -10.61 6.41 -7.17
N GLY A 334 -11.89 6.02 -7.15
CA GLY A 334 -12.37 4.88 -6.38
C GLY A 334 -12.21 5.12 -4.88
N ASP A 335 -11.35 4.34 -4.24
CA ASP A 335 -11.15 4.37 -2.80
C ASP A 335 -9.85 5.09 -2.39
N TRP A 336 -9.26 5.87 -3.29
CA TRP A 336 -7.98 6.58 -3.08
C TRP A 336 -8.18 8.08 -2.83
N ASP A 337 -9.29 8.48 -2.23
CA ASP A 337 -9.52 9.88 -1.86
C ASP A 337 -8.72 10.25 -0.61
N PHE A 338 -7.56 10.86 -0.83
CA PHE A 338 -6.72 11.35 0.25
C PHE A 338 -7.34 12.52 1.01
N SER A 339 -8.39 13.19 0.53
CA SER A 339 -8.93 14.40 1.17
C SER A 339 -9.81 14.12 2.39
N GLU A 340 -10.47 12.96 2.44
CA GLU A 340 -11.47 12.63 3.46
C GLU A 340 -10.91 11.91 4.71
N ASP A 341 -9.65 11.48 4.68
CA ASP A 341 -9.09 10.65 5.76
C ASP A 341 -8.41 11.49 6.85
N GLY A 342 -9.01 11.50 8.04
CA GLY A 342 -8.55 12.20 9.23
C GLY A 342 -7.37 11.53 9.95
N ASP A 343 -7.16 10.23 9.74
CA ASP A 343 -6.13 9.46 10.48
C ASP A 343 -4.68 9.72 9.95
N ILE A 344 -4.52 10.62 8.97
CA ILE A 344 -3.23 10.96 8.35
C ILE A 344 -2.52 12.05 9.16
N SER A 345 -1.35 11.72 9.70
CA SER A 345 -0.54 12.58 10.58
C SER A 345 0.83 12.94 10.00
N VAL A 346 1.57 13.84 10.67
CA VAL A 346 2.97 14.13 10.30
C VAL A 346 3.87 12.88 10.37
N TYR A 347 3.51 11.90 11.20
CA TYR A 347 4.23 10.63 11.30
C TYR A 347 3.96 9.73 10.11
N THR A 348 2.75 9.79 9.55
CA THR A 348 2.42 9.16 8.27
C THR A 348 3.35 9.70 7.19
N TYR A 349 3.54 11.03 7.07
CA TYR A 349 4.50 11.61 6.11
C TYR A 349 5.93 11.10 6.33
N LEU A 350 6.40 11.05 7.58
CA LEU A 350 7.72 10.53 7.90
C LEU A 350 7.86 9.05 7.51
N SER A 351 6.80 8.26 7.66
CA SER A 351 6.71 6.85 7.29
C SER A 351 6.88 6.62 5.78
N PHE A 352 6.22 7.42 4.95
CA PHE A 352 6.32 7.30 3.48
C PHE A 352 7.60 7.92 2.94
N LEU A 353 7.89 9.16 3.34
CA LEU A 353 8.94 9.98 2.74
C LEU A 353 10.33 9.73 3.34
N GLY A 354 10.39 9.14 4.54
CA GLY A 354 11.63 8.96 5.29
C GLY A 354 12.39 10.26 5.59
N SER A 355 11.72 11.41 5.46
CA SER A 355 12.24 12.75 5.64
C SER A 355 11.15 13.64 6.26
N GLY A 356 11.48 14.90 6.59
CA GLY A 356 10.55 15.76 7.36
C GLY A 356 10.57 15.50 8.88
N TRP A 357 11.59 14.80 9.39
CA TRP A 357 11.71 14.47 10.82
C TRP A 357 11.74 15.69 11.74
N VAL A 358 12.10 16.88 11.24
CA VAL A 358 12.13 18.12 12.05
C VAL A 358 10.72 18.48 12.51
N VAL A 359 9.75 18.53 11.60
CA VAL A 359 8.35 18.83 11.96
C VAL A 359 7.81 17.71 12.84
N ALA A 360 7.96 16.45 12.45
CA ALA A 360 7.50 15.32 13.24
C ALA A 360 8.09 15.30 14.67
N SER A 361 9.38 15.63 14.83
CA SER A 361 10.02 15.69 16.15
C SER A 361 9.59 16.91 16.96
N ALA A 362 9.34 18.05 16.32
CA ALA A 362 8.82 19.24 16.99
C ALA A 362 7.40 18.98 17.52
N ILE A 363 6.54 18.38 16.70
CA ILE A 363 5.18 17.99 17.09
C ILE A 363 5.22 16.92 18.19
N ALA A 364 6.03 15.87 18.05
CA ALA A 364 6.25 14.88 19.11
C ALA A 364 6.73 15.53 20.42
N GLY A 365 7.65 16.51 20.31
CA GLY A 365 8.15 17.26 21.45
C GLY A 365 7.05 18.02 22.18
N ILE A 366 6.16 18.71 21.45
CA ILE A 366 5.00 19.41 22.03
C ILE A 366 4.02 18.40 22.64
N GLN A 367 3.70 17.35 21.88
CA GLN A 367 2.79 16.27 22.26
C GLN A 367 3.25 15.53 23.52
N ILE A 368 4.54 15.46 23.79
CA ILE A 368 5.08 14.87 25.03
C ILE A 368 5.21 15.92 26.14
N ALA A 369 5.74 17.10 25.82
CA ALA A 369 6.06 18.12 26.81
C ALA A 369 4.81 18.70 27.48
N VAL A 370 3.76 19.01 26.72
CA VAL A 370 2.58 19.67 27.27
C VAL A 370 1.83 18.76 28.27
N PRO A 371 1.50 17.49 27.94
CA PRO A 371 0.97 16.54 28.93
C PRO A 371 1.80 16.44 30.22
N ILE A 372 3.12 16.33 30.07
CA ILE A 372 4.03 16.22 31.23
C ILE A 372 4.03 17.51 32.05
N LEU A 373 4.00 18.68 31.41
CA LEU A 373 3.95 19.96 32.11
C LEU A 373 2.63 20.12 32.87
N ILE A 374 1.49 19.79 32.25
CA ILE A 374 0.17 19.83 32.93
C ILE A 374 0.19 18.87 34.13
N LEU A 375 0.59 17.62 33.91
CA LEU A 375 0.71 16.61 34.96
C LEU A 375 1.62 17.09 36.09
N ARG A 376 2.77 17.70 35.76
CA ARG A 376 3.72 18.25 36.73
C ARG A 376 3.10 19.41 37.50
N THR A 377 2.38 20.33 36.87
CA THR A 377 1.75 21.45 37.57
C THR A 377 0.64 21.00 38.52
N THR A 378 -0.12 19.98 38.15
CA THR A 378 -1.16 19.41 39.00
C THR A 378 -0.55 18.63 40.17
N THR A 379 0.48 17.81 39.91
CA THR A 379 1.15 17.01 40.96
C THR A 379 2.03 17.83 41.90
N PHE A 380 2.80 18.82 41.43
CA PHE A 380 3.65 19.62 42.34
C PHE A 380 2.87 20.45 43.36
N ARG A 381 1.57 20.68 43.17
CA ARG A 381 0.70 21.26 44.20
C ARG A 381 0.44 20.30 45.38
N ARG A 382 0.67 19.00 45.18
CA ARG A 382 0.40 17.90 46.12
C ARG A 382 1.69 17.10 46.34
N SER A 383 2.43 17.41 47.41
CA SER A 383 3.84 17.04 47.54
C SER A 383 4.14 15.55 47.77
N ASP A 384 3.14 14.69 47.97
CA ASP A 384 3.37 13.29 48.34
C ASP A 384 2.52 12.31 47.51
N PHE A 385 2.94 12.01 46.28
CA PHE A 385 2.24 11.08 45.36
C PHE A 385 1.70 9.78 45.99
N ILE A 386 2.45 9.14 46.91
CA ILE A 386 2.02 7.89 47.57
C ILE A 386 1.06 8.17 48.72
N ASN A 387 1.28 9.26 49.47
CA ASN A 387 0.35 9.65 50.53
C ASN A 387 -0.93 10.21 49.92
N ASP A 388 -0.93 10.90 48.78
CA ASP A 388 -2.12 11.40 48.10
C ASP A 388 -3.00 10.28 47.53
N ILE A 389 -2.43 9.18 47.02
CA ILE A 389 -3.23 8.01 46.62
C ILE A 389 -3.87 7.34 47.84
N LEU A 390 -3.16 7.29 48.97
CA LEU A 390 -3.67 6.73 50.22
C LEU A 390 -4.63 7.70 50.95
N ASP A 391 -4.40 9.00 50.84
CA ASP A 391 -5.17 10.07 51.44
C ASP A 391 -6.43 10.37 50.63
N PHE A 392 -6.43 10.08 49.32
CA PHE A 392 -7.64 10.00 48.51
C PHE A 392 -8.62 8.94 49.03
N PHE A 393 -8.14 7.87 49.68
CA PHE A 393 -9.01 6.92 50.39
C PHE A 393 -9.43 7.40 51.78
N THR A 394 -8.86 8.50 52.30
CA THR A 394 -9.24 9.10 53.57
C THR A 394 -9.85 10.47 53.33
N VAL A 395 -11.18 10.49 53.20
CA VAL A 395 -12.01 11.70 53.21
C VAL A 395 -11.64 12.56 54.42
N SER A 396 -10.76 13.54 54.23
CA SER A 396 -10.41 14.48 55.29
C SER A 396 -10.23 15.86 54.69
N ASN A 397 -11.21 16.72 54.98
CA ASN A 397 -11.20 18.18 54.86
C ASN A 397 -11.39 18.76 53.45
N VAL A 398 -12.60 18.64 52.93
CA VAL A 398 -13.15 19.63 51.98
C VAL A 398 -14.10 20.52 52.76
N GLU A 399 -13.78 21.82 52.87
CA GLU A 399 -14.54 22.79 53.69
C GLU A 399 -15.87 23.24 53.03
N ASN A 400 -16.11 22.89 51.75
CA ASN A 400 -17.36 23.18 51.03
C ASN A 400 -17.97 21.88 50.45
N LEU A 401 -19.06 21.40 51.05
CA LEU A 401 -19.79 20.21 50.60
C LEU A 401 -20.54 20.42 49.27
N ASP A 402 -21.08 21.62 49.01
CA ASP A 402 -21.86 21.91 47.80
C ASP A 402 -21.02 21.92 46.52
N ASP A 403 -19.74 22.30 46.60
CA ASP A 403 -18.83 22.28 45.46
C ASP A 403 -18.37 20.84 45.16
N LEU A 404 -18.30 19.99 46.18
CA LEU A 404 -17.87 18.60 46.08
C LEU A 404 -18.85 17.76 45.24
N ASP A 405 -20.16 17.92 45.47
CA ASP A 405 -21.20 17.21 44.72
C ASP A 405 -21.18 17.57 43.22
N ASN A 406 -20.94 18.85 42.91
CA ASN A 406 -20.83 19.33 41.52
C ASN A 406 -19.56 18.78 40.83
N ILE A 407 -18.42 18.80 41.52
CA ILE A 407 -17.16 18.26 40.99
C ILE A 407 -17.27 16.74 40.77
N GLN A 408 -17.78 15.99 41.74
CA GLN A 408 -17.98 14.55 41.63
C GLN A 408 -18.95 14.20 40.48
N GLY A 409 -20.03 14.97 40.32
CA GLY A 409 -20.94 14.82 39.18
C GLY A 409 -20.25 14.98 37.83
N VAL A 410 -19.40 16.00 37.68
CA VAL A 410 -18.61 16.25 36.46
C VAL A 410 -17.61 15.11 36.23
N VAL A 411 -16.89 14.67 37.25
CA VAL A 411 -15.94 13.55 37.16
C VAL A 411 -16.64 12.27 36.71
N ILE A 412 -17.78 11.92 37.32
CA ILE A 412 -18.57 10.74 36.93
C ILE A 412 -19.05 10.87 35.48
N ALA A 413 -19.55 12.04 35.07
CA ALA A 413 -19.99 12.27 33.69
C ALA A 413 -18.86 12.10 32.67
N VAL A 414 -17.67 12.63 32.97
CA VAL A 414 -16.48 12.46 32.12
C VAL A 414 -16.06 10.99 32.07
N LEU A 415 -16.01 10.27 33.19
CA LEU A 415 -15.65 8.84 33.22
C LEU A 415 -16.65 7.97 32.43
N ILE A 416 -17.95 8.28 32.48
CA ILE A 416 -18.98 7.64 31.66
C ILE A 416 -18.71 7.91 30.17
N LEU A 417 -18.37 9.14 29.79
CA LEU A 417 -17.99 9.49 28.42
C LEU A 417 -16.76 8.69 27.98
N TYR A 418 -15.74 8.55 28.84
CA TYR A 418 -14.58 7.71 28.54
C TYR A 418 -14.96 6.25 28.28
N LEU A 419 -15.84 5.69 29.12
CA LEU A 419 -16.25 4.28 29.04
C LEU A 419 -17.07 3.96 27.79
N PHE A 420 -18.04 4.81 27.45
CA PHE A 420 -19.01 4.52 26.38
C PHE A 420 -18.65 5.14 25.03
N ARG A 421 -17.76 6.13 24.98
CA ARG A 421 -17.36 6.80 23.74
C ARG A 421 -15.88 6.59 23.42
N ILE A 422 -14.99 7.09 24.28
CA ILE A 422 -13.55 7.14 23.98
C ILE A 422 -12.96 5.75 23.88
N ILE A 423 -13.29 4.83 24.78
CA ILE A 423 -12.77 3.45 24.74
C ILE A 423 -13.20 2.73 23.44
N PRO A 424 -14.49 2.68 23.07
CA PRO A 424 -14.91 2.11 21.79
C PRO A 424 -14.26 2.77 20.57
N GLU A 425 -14.20 4.11 20.53
CA GLU A 425 -13.56 4.85 19.43
C GLU A 425 -12.05 4.52 19.32
N ASN A 426 -11.34 4.43 20.45
CA ASN A 426 -9.94 4.04 20.51
C ASN A 426 -9.71 2.60 20.04
N PHE A 427 -10.59 1.66 20.39
CA PHE A 427 -10.50 0.30 19.86
C PHE A 427 -10.72 0.30 18.35
N CYS A 428 -11.74 0.99 17.84
CA CYS A 428 -11.99 1.12 16.41
C CYS A 428 -10.80 1.76 15.67
N SER A 429 -10.22 2.83 16.23
CA SER A 429 -9.00 3.46 15.68
C SER A 429 -7.83 2.48 15.71
N PHE A 430 -7.58 1.79 16.83
CA PHE A 430 -6.54 0.76 16.91
C PHE A 430 -6.70 -0.32 15.84
N PHE A 431 -7.92 -0.74 15.49
CA PHE A 431 -8.14 -1.69 14.39
C PHE A 431 -7.91 -1.08 13.00
N ARG A 432 -8.25 0.18 12.78
CA ARG A 432 -7.94 0.87 11.51
C ARG A 432 -6.44 1.01 11.30
N VAL A 433 -5.73 1.23 12.39
CA VAL A 433 -4.30 1.46 12.47
C VAL A 433 -3.54 0.13 12.37
N VAL A 434 -3.80 -0.85 13.24
CA VAL A 434 -3.06 -2.13 13.27
C VAL A 434 -3.61 -3.16 12.28
N GLY A 435 -4.89 -3.04 11.91
CA GLY A 435 -5.59 -3.99 11.06
C GLY A 435 -5.94 -3.42 9.69
N PRO A 436 -6.36 -4.30 8.76
CA PRO A 436 -6.78 -3.87 7.45
C PRO A 436 -8.21 -3.30 7.51
N SER A 437 -8.36 -2.08 7.01
CA SER A 437 -9.60 -1.33 6.86
C SER A 437 -9.72 -0.83 5.43
N ARG A 438 -10.91 -0.38 5.04
CA ARG A 438 -11.16 0.16 3.69
C ARG A 438 -10.69 1.60 3.51
N SER A 439 -10.29 2.31 4.57
CA SER A 439 -9.84 3.70 4.51
C SER A 439 -8.51 3.85 3.76
N VAL A 440 -8.26 5.02 3.19
CA VAL A 440 -7.02 5.32 2.44
C VAL A 440 -5.81 5.13 3.35
N TYR A 441 -5.86 5.64 4.57
CA TYR A 441 -4.83 5.48 5.58
C TYR A 441 -4.47 4.02 5.81
N SER A 442 -5.46 3.14 5.97
CA SER A 442 -5.22 1.72 6.20
C SER A 442 -4.62 1.02 4.98
N ARG A 443 -5.04 1.39 3.75
CA ARG A 443 -4.48 0.86 2.51
C ARG A 443 -3.03 1.27 2.29
N ILE A 444 -2.71 2.56 2.42
CA ILE A 444 -1.33 3.03 2.30
C ILE A 444 -0.46 2.39 3.39
N ARG A 445 -0.98 2.26 4.61
CA ARG A 445 -0.29 1.61 5.71
C ARG A 445 -0.03 0.13 5.44
N SER A 446 -0.98 -0.56 4.80
CA SER A 446 -0.81 -1.95 4.39
C SER A 446 0.31 -2.10 3.36
N PHE A 447 0.40 -1.21 2.37
CA PHE A 447 1.55 -1.20 1.45
C PHE A 447 2.88 -0.94 2.18
N ARG A 448 2.88 0.01 3.12
CA ARG A 448 4.04 0.30 3.97
C ARG A 448 4.45 -0.92 4.80
N GLU A 449 3.49 -1.68 5.33
CA GLU A 449 3.76 -2.95 6.03
C GLU A 449 4.39 -3.97 5.08
N GLN A 450 3.94 -4.08 3.84
CA GLN A 450 4.55 -5.00 2.87
C GLN A 450 6.00 -4.65 2.55
N VAL A 451 6.29 -3.37 2.28
CA VAL A 451 7.67 -2.93 2.04
C VAL A 451 8.52 -3.05 3.31
N TRP A 452 7.92 -2.88 4.49
CA TRP A 452 8.56 -3.19 5.76
C TRP A 452 8.94 -4.67 5.84
N LEU A 453 8.06 -5.59 5.48
CA LEU A 453 8.35 -7.03 5.45
C LEU A 453 9.45 -7.39 4.43
N GLN A 454 9.48 -6.72 3.28
CA GLN A 454 10.57 -6.80 2.30
C GLN A 454 11.90 -6.23 2.83
N GLN A 455 11.86 -5.40 3.88
CA GLN A 455 13.01 -4.76 4.54
C GLN A 455 13.82 -3.83 3.62
N GLU A 456 13.12 -3.13 2.75
CA GLU A 456 13.71 -2.20 1.78
C GLU A 456 13.64 -0.74 2.24
N ASP A 457 13.17 -0.53 3.46
CA ASP A 457 13.07 0.77 4.12
C ASP A 457 14.40 1.50 4.32
N ARG A 458 14.29 2.83 4.21
CA ARG A 458 15.24 3.77 4.81
C ARG A 458 15.01 3.90 6.30
N VAL A 459 16.07 4.25 7.04
CA VAL A 459 15.98 4.46 8.50
C VAL A 459 14.89 5.47 8.89
N GLY A 460 14.71 6.55 8.12
CA GLY A 460 13.65 7.52 8.36
C GLY A 460 12.24 6.92 8.22
N GLN A 461 12.02 6.08 7.20
CA GLN A 461 10.74 5.39 6.98
C GLN A 461 10.47 4.37 8.10
N ILE A 462 11.50 3.64 8.55
CA ILE A 462 11.41 2.73 9.71
C ILE A 462 10.93 3.48 10.96
N ILE A 463 11.57 4.60 11.27
CA ILE A 463 11.24 5.42 12.43
C ILE A 463 9.84 6.00 12.27
N GLY A 464 9.52 6.55 11.09
CA GLY A 464 8.22 7.11 10.78
C GLY A 464 7.08 6.10 10.93
N TYR A 465 7.21 4.91 10.34
CA TYR A 465 6.20 3.86 10.42
C TYR A 465 5.88 3.44 11.86
N LYS A 466 6.92 3.39 12.70
CA LYS A 466 6.78 2.98 14.10
C LYS A 466 6.33 4.12 14.99
N ALA A 467 6.75 5.35 14.72
CA ALA A 467 6.20 6.55 15.34
C ALA A 467 4.70 6.67 15.03
N ASP A 468 4.31 6.55 13.76
CA ASP A 468 2.90 6.57 13.33
C ASP A 468 2.07 5.51 14.05
N THR A 469 2.60 4.28 14.15
CA THR A 469 1.95 3.22 14.94
C THR A 469 1.85 3.58 16.42
N ALA A 470 2.93 4.06 17.05
CA ALA A 470 2.94 4.36 18.48
C ALA A 470 2.04 5.56 18.82
N MET A 471 2.04 6.59 17.98
CA MET A 471 1.28 7.81 18.17
C MET A 471 -0.22 7.56 17.98
N ASN A 472 -0.60 6.79 16.96
CA ASN A 472 -2.00 6.41 16.72
C ASN A 472 -2.52 5.26 17.61
N THR A 473 -1.72 4.76 18.56
CA THR A 473 -2.16 3.69 19.48
C THR A 473 -1.79 3.95 20.93
N LEU A 474 -0.52 3.76 21.28
CA LEU A 474 -0.01 3.82 22.65
C LEU A 474 -0.10 5.23 23.24
N TYR A 475 0.25 6.24 22.45
CA TYR A 475 0.26 7.64 22.90
C TYR A 475 -1.13 8.13 23.27
N ILE A 476 -2.14 7.87 22.42
CA ILE A 476 -3.55 8.19 22.69
C ILE A 476 -3.98 7.66 24.06
N VAL A 477 -3.71 6.38 24.32
CA VAL A 477 -4.05 5.75 25.62
C VAL A 477 -3.28 6.38 26.78
N ALA A 478 -1.98 6.64 26.60
CA ALA A 478 -1.15 7.23 27.63
C ALA A 478 -1.63 8.65 28.01
N VAL A 479 -1.98 9.47 27.01
CA VAL A 479 -2.53 10.81 27.21
C VAL A 479 -3.86 10.76 27.93
N TYR A 480 -4.76 9.87 27.52
CA TYR A 480 -6.04 9.72 28.20
C TYR A 480 -5.88 9.26 29.66
N ALA A 481 -4.98 8.31 29.93
CA ALA A 481 -4.67 7.90 31.29
C ALA A 481 -4.13 9.08 32.14
N MET A 482 -3.27 9.92 31.57
CA MET A 482 -2.81 11.15 32.22
C MET A 482 -3.95 12.14 32.46
N ASN A 483 -4.84 12.34 31.49
CA ASN A 483 -5.99 13.24 31.64
C ASN A 483 -6.89 12.79 32.79
N ILE A 484 -7.24 11.51 32.85
CA ILE A 484 -8.06 10.96 33.94
C ILE A 484 -7.39 11.13 35.29
N TYR A 485 -6.08 10.89 35.36
CA TYR A 485 -5.33 11.15 36.58
C TYR A 485 -5.45 12.63 37.01
N ILE A 486 -5.33 13.58 36.07
CA ILE A 486 -5.48 15.01 36.34
C ILE A 486 -6.89 15.35 36.77
N ILE A 487 -7.91 14.80 36.11
CA ILE A 487 -9.34 15.03 36.42
C ILE A 487 -9.65 14.63 37.85
N ILE A 488 -9.18 13.46 38.29
CA ILE A 488 -9.41 12.97 39.67
C ILE A 488 -8.69 13.85 40.71
N ASN A 489 -7.58 14.47 40.33
CA ASN A 489 -6.75 15.28 41.21
C ASN A 489 -7.02 16.79 41.11
N SER A 490 -8.01 17.21 40.32
CA SER A 490 -8.37 18.61 40.16
C SER A 490 -9.50 18.99 41.09
N ASP A 491 -9.33 20.09 41.81
CA ASP A 491 -10.31 20.59 42.79
C ASP A 491 -11.24 21.66 42.18
N ASP A 492 -11.12 21.96 40.88
CA ASP A 492 -11.94 22.92 40.14
C ASP A 492 -12.51 22.28 38.86
N ALA A 493 -13.83 22.38 38.68
CA ALA A 493 -14.53 21.89 37.50
C ALA A 493 -14.07 22.59 36.21
N LEU A 494 -13.66 23.86 36.28
CA LEU A 494 -13.15 24.59 35.13
C LEU A 494 -11.77 24.07 34.72
N ASP A 495 -10.89 23.76 35.68
CA ASP A 495 -9.58 23.14 35.42
C ASP A 495 -9.76 21.75 34.79
N ILE A 496 -10.74 20.96 35.25
CA ILE A 496 -11.10 19.65 34.66
C ILE A 496 -11.44 19.80 33.17
N ILE A 497 -12.29 20.78 32.83
CA ILE A 497 -12.73 21.02 31.46
C ILE A 497 -11.58 21.55 30.59
N LEU A 498 -10.81 22.53 31.08
CA LEU A 498 -9.69 23.12 30.34
C LEU A 498 -8.57 22.11 30.09
N ASN A 499 -8.22 21.30 31.08
CA ASN A 499 -7.22 20.25 30.91
C ASN A 499 -7.68 19.21 29.88
N SER A 500 -8.94 18.76 29.96
CA SER A 500 -9.50 17.81 29.00
C SER A 500 -9.46 18.36 27.57
N LEU A 501 -9.83 19.63 27.38
CA LEU A 501 -9.79 20.29 26.08
C LEU A 501 -8.36 20.47 25.56
N ALA A 502 -7.41 20.78 26.45
CA ALA A 502 -5.99 20.86 26.08
C ALA A 502 -5.46 19.50 25.60
N PHE A 503 -5.85 18.39 26.25
CA PHE A 503 -5.45 17.05 25.82
C PHE A 503 -6.02 16.67 24.45
N GLU A 504 -7.30 16.94 24.19
CA GLU A 504 -7.90 16.70 22.86
C GLU A 504 -7.16 17.49 21.77
N PHE A 505 -6.85 18.77 22.02
CA PHE A 505 -6.07 19.57 21.07
C PHE A 505 -4.68 19.01 20.81
N ILE A 506 -4.01 18.51 21.86
CA ILE A 506 -2.67 17.92 21.73
C ILE A 506 -2.74 16.60 20.96
N LEU A 507 -3.79 15.81 21.17
CA LEU A 507 -4.00 14.54 20.46
C LEU A 507 -4.19 14.74 18.96
N SER A 508 -4.89 15.81 18.53
CA SER A 508 -5.11 16.10 17.11
C SER A 508 -4.03 16.97 16.46
N LEU A 509 -3.03 17.44 17.21
CA LEU A 509 -2.06 18.44 16.73
C LEU A 509 -1.31 18.00 15.47
N ASP A 510 -0.93 16.73 15.38
CA ASP A 510 -0.24 16.16 14.22
C ASP A 510 -1.13 16.03 12.98
N GLU A 511 -2.41 15.72 13.16
CA GLU A 511 -3.40 15.69 12.07
C GLU A 511 -3.69 17.13 11.59
N GLU A 512 -3.88 18.08 12.51
CA GLU A 512 -4.15 19.49 12.22
C GLU A 512 -2.99 20.20 11.48
N VAL A 513 -1.75 19.78 11.76
CA VAL A 513 -0.59 20.28 10.99
C VAL A 513 -0.65 19.78 9.55
N VAL A 514 -1.08 18.56 9.31
CA VAL A 514 -1.17 17.99 7.96
C VAL A 514 -2.36 18.57 7.18
N THR A 515 -3.48 18.85 7.83
CA THR A 515 -4.65 19.49 7.20
C THR A 515 -4.40 20.95 6.86
N SER A 516 -3.38 21.57 7.46
CA SER A 516 -3.02 22.95 7.20
C SER A 516 -2.57 23.17 5.74
N SER A 517 -3.13 24.20 5.11
CA SER A 517 -2.89 24.51 3.69
C SER A 517 -1.43 24.80 3.31
N TRP A 518 -0.58 25.12 4.29
CA TRP A 518 0.83 25.43 4.07
C TRP A 518 1.74 24.19 4.12
N TYR A 519 1.29 23.08 4.70
CA TYR A 519 2.13 21.91 4.93
C TYR A 519 2.26 21.05 3.66
N ASP A 520 1.13 20.57 3.13
CA ASP A 520 1.07 19.86 1.86
C ASP A 520 -0.28 20.12 1.17
N PRO A 521 -0.39 21.22 0.41
CA PRO A 521 -1.62 21.52 -0.33
C PRO A 521 -2.02 20.35 -1.23
N ARG A 522 -3.28 19.89 -1.10
CA ARG A 522 -3.83 18.75 -1.84
C ARG A 522 -3.13 17.41 -1.55
N ARG A 523 -2.38 17.30 -0.44
CA ARG A 523 -1.67 16.07 -0.03
C ARG A 523 -0.75 15.52 -1.12
N ARG A 524 -0.17 16.41 -1.94
CA ARG A 524 0.65 16.08 -3.11
C ARG A 524 1.89 15.26 -2.71
N TRP A 525 2.58 15.65 -1.66
CA TRP A 525 3.74 14.91 -1.17
C TRP A 525 3.36 13.54 -0.60
N LEU A 526 2.22 13.44 0.06
CA LEU A 526 1.73 12.15 0.53
C LEU A 526 1.39 11.20 -0.63
N ILE A 527 0.73 11.69 -1.68
CA ILE A 527 0.44 10.90 -2.88
C ILE A 527 1.76 10.46 -3.54
N ALA A 528 2.73 11.37 -3.69
CA ALA A 528 4.04 11.05 -4.21
C ALA A 528 4.76 9.97 -3.39
N GLY A 529 4.71 10.06 -2.06
CA GLY A 529 5.25 9.05 -1.14
C GLY A 529 4.53 7.71 -1.25
N SER A 530 3.21 7.71 -1.44
CA SER A 530 2.40 6.52 -1.63
C SER A 530 2.75 5.81 -2.95
N ILE A 531 2.91 6.57 -4.04
CA ILE A 531 3.38 6.07 -5.34
C ILE A 531 4.80 5.48 -5.21
N GLU A 532 5.70 6.14 -4.47
CA GLU A 532 7.03 5.60 -4.21
C GLU A 532 6.95 4.26 -3.48
N VAL A 533 6.06 4.12 -2.49
CA VAL A 533 5.87 2.87 -1.76
C VAL A 533 5.25 1.78 -2.65
N VAL A 534 4.36 2.09 -3.59
CA VAL A 534 3.86 1.13 -4.59
C VAL A 534 5.00 0.66 -5.50
N LEU A 535 5.86 1.57 -5.95
CA LEU A 535 7.05 1.23 -6.73
C LEU A 535 8.02 0.36 -5.92
N GLN A 536 8.26 0.66 -4.64
CA GLN A 536 9.07 -0.16 -3.73
C GLN A 536 8.47 -1.54 -3.54
N TYR A 537 7.16 -1.62 -3.31
CA TYR A 537 6.46 -2.87 -3.09
C TYR A 537 6.56 -3.79 -4.31
N THR A 538 6.45 -3.20 -5.50
CA THR A 538 6.50 -3.92 -6.77
C THR A 538 7.93 -4.28 -7.16
N LEU A 539 8.90 -3.40 -6.91
CA LEU A 539 10.32 -3.64 -7.14
C LEU A 539 10.90 -4.53 -6.04
N GLU A 540 11.07 -5.82 -6.30
CA GLU A 540 11.72 -6.72 -5.34
C GLU A 540 13.24 -6.50 -5.36
N LEU A 541 13.73 -5.42 -4.76
CA LEU A 541 15.15 -5.01 -4.85
C LEU A 541 16.10 -6.08 -4.33
N ARG A 542 15.69 -6.86 -3.33
CA ARG A 542 16.44 -8.04 -2.85
C ARG A 542 16.66 -9.08 -3.94
N LEU A 543 15.60 -9.39 -4.67
CA LEU A 543 15.65 -10.31 -5.79
C LEU A 543 16.57 -9.74 -6.89
N LEU A 544 16.53 -8.43 -7.14
CA LEU A 544 17.43 -7.76 -8.09
C LEU A 544 18.89 -7.70 -7.64
N LYS A 545 19.19 -7.85 -6.34
CA LYS A 545 20.58 -7.93 -5.84
C LYS A 545 21.20 -9.31 -6.01
N SER A 546 20.39 -10.37 -5.97
CA SER A 546 20.88 -11.75 -5.93
C SER A 546 20.41 -12.54 -7.15
N ALA A 547 21.37 -12.90 -8.00
CA ALA A 547 21.12 -13.69 -9.20
C ALA A 547 20.47 -15.04 -8.87
N LYS A 548 20.85 -15.68 -7.76
CA LYS A 548 20.28 -16.95 -7.31
C LYS A 548 18.78 -16.83 -7.03
N THR A 549 18.39 -15.86 -6.20
CA THR A 549 16.97 -15.63 -5.84
C THR A 549 16.15 -15.19 -7.06
N PHE A 550 16.76 -14.41 -7.95
CA PHE A 550 16.15 -14.05 -9.24
C PHE A 550 15.87 -15.28 -10.11
N CYS A 551 16.85 -16.19 -10.23
CA CYS A 551 16.69 -17.43 -10.98
C CYS A 551 15.64 -18.35 -10.37
N GLU A 552 15.62 -18.47 -9.05
CA GLU A 552 14.64 -19.27 -8.32
C GLU A 552 13.20 -18.74 -8.47
N LYS A 553 13.01 -17.42 -8.49
CA LYS A 553 11.67 -16.80 -8.61
C LYS A 553 11.09 -16.88 -10.02
N TYR A 554 11.95 -16.78 -11.05
CA TYR A 554 11.52 -16.73 -12.46
C TYR A 554 11.83 -18.02 -13.24
N ASP A 555 12.15 -19.09 -12.50
CA ASP A 555 12.47 -20.43 -13.03
C ASP A 555 13.55 -20.41 -14.13
N ILE A 556 14.57 -19.58 -13.96
CA ILE A 556 15.69 -19.45 -14.91
C ILE A 556 16.79 -20.43 -14.52
N THR A 557 17.25 -21.24 -15.47
CA THR A 557 18.34 -22.18 -15.20
C THR A 557 19.70 -21.49 -15.14
N VAL A 558 20.59 -22.03 -14.30
CA VAL A 558 21.98 -21.57 -14.16
C VAL A 558 22.72 -21.55 -15.50
N ASP A 559 22.46 -22.52 -16.38
CA ASP A 559 23.09 -22.59 -17.70
C ASP A 559 22.69 -21.43 -18.60
N LYS A 560 21.42 -21.01 -18.57
CA LYS A 560 20.96 -19.83 -19.31
C LYS A 560 21.63 -18.56 -18.80
N MET A 561 21.74 -18.40 -17.49
CA MET A 561 22.48 -17.27 -16.90
C MET A 561 23.94 -17.22 -17.34
N ASN A 562 24.60 -18.38 -17.38
CA ASN A 562 25.97 -18.49 -17.86
C ASN A 562 26.07 -18.15 -19.37
N GLN A 563 25.09 -18.54 -20.18
CA GLN A 563 25.00 -18.17 -21.60
C GLN A 563 24.83 -16.66 -21.80
N ALA A 564 24.05 -16.01 -20.93
CA ALA A 564 23.93 -14.54 -20.89
C ALA A 564 25.22 -13.84 -20.42
N LYS A 565 26.30 -14.59 -20.13
CA LYS A 565 27.59 -14.11 -19.62
C LYS A 565 27.48 -13.39 -18.28
N ILE A 566 26.39 -13.64 -17.54
CA ILE A 566 26.23 -13.14 -16.20
C ILE A 566 26.83 -14.18 -15.27
N LYS A 567 28.04 -13.89 -14.79
CA LYS A 567 28.66 -14.73 -13.79
C LYS A 567 27.79 -14.73 -12.54
N LEU A 568 27.35 -15.92 -12.14
CA LEU A 568 26.84 -16.21 -10.80
C LEU A 568 28.00 -16.17 -9.80
N ASP A 569 28.79 -15.09 -9.80
CA ASP A 569 29.72 -14.87 -8.71
C ASP A 569 28.88 -14.55 -7.46
N GLU A 570 29.25 -15.11 -6.30
CA GLU A 570 28.52 -14.96 -5.03
C GLU A 570 28.40 -13.50 -4.53
N THR A 571 28.91 -12.53 -5.29
CA THR A 571 28.80 -11.11 -4.96
C THR A 571 27.37 -10.61 -5.12
N GLU A 572 26.83 -9.98 -4.07
CA GLU A 572 25.45 -9.47 -3.91
C GLU A 572 25.02 -8.33 -4.87
N ASN A 573 25.60 -8.24 -6.07
CA ASN A 573 25.46 -7.13 -7.02
C ASN A 573 25.02 -7.61 -8.41
N PHE A 574 23.91 -8.36 -8.50
CA PHE A 574 23.39 -8.90 -9.76
C PHE A 574 22.86 -7.83 -10.72
N ILE A 575 21.82 -7.08 -10.39
CA ILE A 575 21.37 -5.89 -11.15
C ILE A 575 21.86 -4.60 -10.47
N HIS A 576 22.02 -4.66 -9.15
CA HIS A 576 22.59 -3.58 -8.35
C HIS A 576 24.09 -3.39 -8.64
N ASP A 577 24.42 -2.52 -9.61
CA ASP A 577 25.78 -2.21 -10.02
C ASP A 577 25.91 -0.71 -10.31
N PRO A 578 26.29 0.11 -9.31
CA PRO A 578 26.38 1.56 -9.45
C PRO A 578 27.35 2.04 -10.53
N GLU A 579 28.47 1.33 -10.70
CA GLU A 579 29.50 1.65 -11.70
C GLU A 579 28.97 1.42 -13.11
N ARG A 580 28.40 0.23 -13.35
CA ARG A 580 27.81 -0.13 -14.65
C ARG A 580 26.60 0.73 -14.97
N ALA A 581 25.72 0.98 -14.01
CA ALA A 581 24.57 1.86 -14.20
C ALA A 581 24.97 3.29 -14.56
N LYS A 582 26.04 3.83 -13.96
CA LYS A 582 26.58 5.14 -14.34
C LYS A 582 27.08 5.15 -15.78
N LYS A 583 27.80 4.09 -16.20
CA LYS A 583 28.26 3.93 -17.58
C LYS A 583 27.09 3.84 -18.56
N ASP A 584 26.12 3.00 -18.26
CA ASP A 584 24.93 2.78 -19.10
C ASP A 584 24.08 4.05 -19.21
N THR A 585 23.99 4.86 -18.14
CA THR A 585 23.32 6.17 -18.16
C THR A 585 24.03 7.21 -19.03
N THR A 586 25.24 6.93 -19.53
CA THR A 586 25.96 7.81 -20.47
C THR A 586 26.05 7.22 -21.88
N ASP A 587 25.66 5.96 -22.04
CA ASP A 587 25.73 5.25 -23.31
C ASP A 587 24.45 5.49 -24.11
N LYS A 588 24.60 6.11 -25.29
CA LYS A 588 23.48 6.51 -26.15
C LYS A 588 22.61 5.34 -26.58
N LYS A 589 23.16 4.12 -26.64
CA LYS A 589 22.40 2.95 -27.09
C LYS A 589 21.25 2.56 -26.17
N PHE A 590 21.30 2.97 -24.90
CA PHE A 590 20.25 2.68 -23.91
C PHE A 590 19.26 3.83 -23.71
N MET A 591 19.39 4.90 -24.50
CA MET A 591 18.57 6.09 -24.41
C MET A 591 17.55 6.13 -25.55
N THR A 592 16.35 6.60 -25.26
CA THR A 592 15.45 7.08 -26.31
C THR A 592 16.01 8.37 -26.94
N ALA A 593 15.52 8.74 -28.12
CA ALA A 593 15.93 10.00 -28.76
C ALA A 593 15.64 11.23 -27.87
N GLU A 594 14.57 11.17 -27.08
CA GLU A 594 14.22 12.20 -26.10
C GLU A 594 15.17 12.19 -24.88
N GLU A 595 15.49 11.01 -24.34
CA GLU A 595 16.47 10.87 -23.26
C GLU A 595 17.87 11.36 -23.68
N GLU A 596 18.29 11.07 -24.91
CA GLU A 596 19.57 11.56 -25.46
C GLU A 596 19.59 13.08 -25.57
N LYS A 597 18.50 13.68 -26.08
CA LYS A 597 18.34 15.14 -26.16
C LYS A 597 18.42 15.78 -24.78
N ASN A 598 17.68 15.24 -23.80
CA ASN A 598 17.67 15.71 -22.43
C ASN A 598 19.05 15.55 -21.77
N PHE A 599 19.74 14.43 -22.01
CA PHE A 599 21.10 14.21 -21.53
C PHE A 599 22.08 15.25 -22.09
N HIS A 600 22.00 15.55 -23.40
CA HIS A 600 22.85 16.57 -24.02
C HIS A 600 22.58 17.96 -23.45
N PHE A 601 21.31 18.35 -23.32
CA PHE A 601 20.92 19.62 -22.72
C PHE A 601 21.35 19.75 -21.26
N ALA A 602 21.23 18.69 -20.46
CA ALA A 602 21.71 18.66 -19.09
C ALA A 602 23.24 18.88 -19.02
N ASN A 603 24.01 18.31 -19.94
CA ASN A 603 25.46 18.47 -19.97
C ASN A 603 25.88 19.89 -20.39
N VAL A 604 25.22 20.47 -21.40
CA VAL A 604 25.45 21.87 -21.80
C VAL A 604 25.07 22.83 -20.66
N ALA A 605 23.94 22.57 -20.00
CA ALA A 605 23.49 23.36 -18.84
C ALA A 605 24.51 23.30 -17.68
N LYS A 606 25.08 22.13 -17.40
CA LYS A 606 26.16 21.97 -16.40
C LYS A 606 27.41 22.76 -16.75
N GLN A 607 27.87 22.66 -18.01
CA GLN A 607 29.05 23.39 -18.48
C GLN A 607 28.87 24.91 -18.36
N ARG A 608 27.65 25.40 -18.58
CA ARG A 608 27.29 26.82 -18.45
C ARG A 608 26.80 27.22 -17.06
N ASN A 609 26.77 26.30 -16.10
CA ASN A 609 26.27 26.52 -14.74
C ASN A 609 24.83 27.09 -14.68
N LEU A 610 23.95 26.68 -15.61
CA LEU A 610 22.57 27.13 -15.70
C LEU A 610 21.66 26.26 -14.83
N GLN A 611 21.53 26.62 -13.54
CA GLN A 611 20.83 25.80 -12.54
C GLN A 611 19.38 25.45 -12.90
N ASN A 612 18.62 26.38 -13.48
CA ASN A 612 17.24 26.12 -13.92
C ASN A 612 17.18 25.06 -15.02
N ALA A 613 18.08 25.15 -16.01
CA ALA A 613 18.16 24.15 -17.08
C ALA A 613 18.69 22.80 -16.57
N ILE A 614 19.57 22.79 -15.57
CA ILE A 614 19.98 21.54 -14.90
C ILE A 614 18.78 20.90 -14.21
N ALA A 615 17.98 21.66 -13.47
CA ALA A 615 16.78 21.16 -12.79
C ALA A 615 15.71 20.67 -13.79
N GLU A 616 15.63 21.30 -14.97
CA GLU A 616 14.74 20.88 -16.05
C GLU A 616 15.21 19.56 -16.70
N PHE A 617 16.48 19.45 -17.10
CA PHE A 617 16.93 18.29 -17.88
C PHE A 617 17.54 17.15 -17.06
N GLN A 618 17.84 17.37 -15.78
CA GLN A 618 18.33 16.35 -14.86
C GLN A 618 17.47 16.29 -13.61
N LYS A 619 16.85 15.11 -13.36
CA LYS A 619 16.03 14.84 -12.17
C LYS A 619 16.76 15.27 -10.88
N PRO A 620 16.39 16.38 -10.22
CA PRO A 620 17.10 16.90 -9.06
C PRO A 620 16.60 16.25 -7.78
N ALA A 621 17.47 16.13 -6.77
CA ALA A 621 17.08 15.56 -5.49
C ALA A 621 15.99 16.47 -4.88
N VAL A 622 14.84 15.89 -4.59
CA VAL A 622 13.70 16.61 -4.03
C VAL A 622 13.78 16.54 -2.51
N TYR A 623 13.44 17.64 -1.85
CA TYR A 623 13.45 17.76 -0.39
C TYR A 623 12.10 18.33 0.04
N PHE A 624 11.56 17.84 1.16
CA PHE A 624 10.23 18.22 1.65
C PHE A 624 10.15 19.70 2.02
N ASP A 625 11.22 20.19 2.66
CA ASP A 625 11.29 21.51 3.23
C ASP A 625 12.67 22.13 2.95
N PRO A 626 12.75 23.38 2.45
CA PRO A 626 13.99 24.15 2.39
C PRO A 626 14.78 24.18 3.71
N ALA A 627 14.11 24.22 4.86
CA ALA A 627 14.75 24.14 6.17
C ALA A 627 15.40 22.77 6.41
N TYR A 628 14.76 21.69 5.95
CA TYR A 628 15.37 20.35 5.96
C TYR A 628 16.62 20.31 5.08
N TYR A 629 16.55 20.85 3.86
CA TYR A 629 17.71 20.94 2.97
C TYR A 629 18.86 21.73 3.64
N TYR A 630 18.56 22.88 4.23
CA TYR A 630 19.53 23.69 4.95
C TYR A 630 20.13 22.93 6.13
N PHE A 631 19.31 22.34 7.00
CA PHE A 631 19.77 21.62 8.18
C PHE A 631 20.61 20.39 7.83
N ALA A 632 20.12 19.55 6.90
CA ALA A 632 20.81 18.34 6.46
C ALA A 632 22.18 18.67 5.83
N THR A 633 22.21 19.65 4.92
CA THR A 633 23.44 19.95 4.16
C THR A 633 24.43 20.82 4.92
N LYS A 634 23.97 21.80 5.72
CA LYS A 634 24.84 22.74 6.42
C LYS A 634 25.22 22.30 7.83
N ILE A 635 24.27 21.77 8.61
CA ILE A 635 24.49 21.45 10.02
C ILE A 635 25.01 20.03 10.17
N LEU A 636 24.27 19.04 9.66
CA LEU A 636 24.66 17.64 9.82
C LEU A 636 25.78 17.20 8.86
N ARG A 637 26.14 18.02 7.85
CA ARG A 637 27.15 17.74 6.80
C ARG A 637 27.01 16.36 6.16
N THR A 638 25.81 15.80 6.21
CA THR A 638 25.51 14.45 5.76
C THR A 638 24.91 14.58 4.37
N ARG A 639 25.43 13.79 3.43
CA ARG A 639 24.79 13.61 2.12
C ARG A 639 23.58 12.72 2.31
N PHE A 640 22.54 13.23 2.96
CA PHE A 640 21.25 12.57 2.94
C PHE A 640 20.76 12.56 1.49
N GLY A 641 20.35 11.37 1.03
CA GLY A 641 19.65 11.24 -0.25
C GLY A 641 18.42 12.14 -0.27
N GLY A 642 17.95 12.50 -1.47
CA GLY A 642 16.66 13.19 -1.61
C GLY A 642 15.53 12.36 -0.99
N MET A 643 14.38 13.00 -0.77
CA MET A 643 13.16 12.41 -0.20
C MET A 643 12.83 11.05 -0.82
N PHE A 644 12.80 10.99 -2.16
CA PHE A 644 12.50 9.77 -2.90
C PHE A 644 13.74 8.95 -3.22
N ASN A 645 13.57 7.63 -3.31
CA ASN A 645 14.56 6.71 -3.84
C ASN A 645 14.81 6.99 -5.31
N ARG A 646 16.10 6.96 -5.66
CA ARG A 646 16.59 7.01 -7.03
C ARG A 646 17.22 5.66 -7.23
N TYR A 647 16.53 4.74 -7.89
CA TYR A 647 17.02 3.37 -8.10
C TYR A 647 18.15 3.33 -9.15
N GLN A 648 18.98 4.37 -9.21
CA GLN A 648 20.05 4.56 -10.18
C GLN A 648 21.01 3.38 -10.22
N SER A 649 21.33 2.77 -9.07
CA SER A 649 22.20 1.60 -9.02
C SER A 649 21.61 0.33 -9.66
N TYR A 650 20.29 0.27 -9.87
CA TYR A 650 19.61 -0.84 -10.56
C TYR A 650 19.40 -0.59 -12.06
N ARG A 651 19.80 0.60 -12.56
CA ARG A 651 19.68 0.99 -13.98
C ARG A 651 20.87 0.52 -14.80
N SER A 652 21.34 -0.70 -14.54
CA SER A 652 22.35 -1.38 -15.35
C SER A 652 21.70 -1.91 -16.63
N TRP A 653 21.28 -1.00 -17.53
CA TRP A 653 20.51 -1.31 -18.74
C TRP A 653 21.14 -2.40 -19.61
N SER A 654 22.47 -2.43 -19.65
CA SER A 654 23.21 -3.48 -20.34
C SER A 654 22.97 -4.89 -19.76
N ARG A 655 22.76 -5.02 -18.45
CA ARG A 655 22.36 -6.30 -17.83
C ARG A 655 20.90 -6.60 -18.07
N TRP A 656 20.03 -5.58 -18.01
CA TRP A 656 18.61 -5.75 -18.32
C TRP A 656 18.39 -6.32 -19.73
N GLU A 657 19.10 -5.82 -20.74
CA GLU A 657 19.05 -6.39 -22.11
C GLU A 657 19.43 -7.87 -22.16
N GLU A 658 20.36 -8.31 -21.31
CA GLU A 658 20.80 -9.71 -21.23
C GLU A 658 19.75 -10.61 -20.55
N ILE A 659 18.91 -10.09 -19.65
CA ILE A 659 17.98 -10.89 -18.82
C ILE A 659 16.51 -10.77 -19.20
N LEU A 660 16.09 -9.70 -19.87
CA LEU A 660 14.67 -9.44 -20.19
C LEU A 660 14.00 -10.58 -20.96
N PHE A 661 14.78 -11.34 -21.72
CA PHE A 661 14.30 -12.40 -22.60
C PHE A 661 14.83 -13.79 -22.22
N ILE A 662 15.51 -13.92 -21.07
CA ILE A 662 16.23 -15.14 -20.71
C ILE A 662 15.33 -16.25 -20.17
N SER A 663 14.19 -15.90 -19.58
CA SER A 663 13.25 -16.87 -19.03
C SER A 663 12.60 -17.67 -20.16
N ASP A 664 12.29 -18.93 -19.90
CA ASP A 664 11.67 -19.80 -20.89
C ASP A 664 10.23 -19.40 -21.19
N VAL A 665 9.85 -19.62 -22.45
CA VAL A 665 8.48 -19.46 -22.94
C VAL A 665 7.88 -20.87 -23.01
N PRO A 666 6.86 -21.21 -22.19
CA PRO A 666 6.30 -22.55 -22.14
C PRO A 666 5.70 -23.00 -23.47
N GLU A 667 5.81 -24.28 -23.81
CA GLU A 667 5.13 -24.80 -25.01
C GLU A 667 3.64 -24.97 -24.74
N LEU A 668 2.79 -24.26 -25.50
CA LEU A 668 1.34 -24.33 -25.37
C LEU A 668 0.76 -25.73 -25.59
N SER A 669 1.45 -26.62 -26.31
CA SER A 669 1.05 -28.03 -26.48
C SER A 669 1.14 -28.85 -25.19
N GLY A 670 1.96 -28.44 -24.22
CA GLY A 670 1.97 -29.05 -22.89
C GLY A 670 0.87 -28.52 -21.98
N VAL A 671 0.35 -27.32 -22.29
CA VAL A 671 -0.67 -26.63 -21.49
C VAL A 671 -2.08 -26.97 -21.97
N PHE A 672 -2.30 -26.95 -23.29
CA PHE A 672 -3.56 -27.30 -23.92
C PHE A 672 -3.46 -28.72 -24.48
N GLY A 673 -4.50 -29.53 -24.28
CA GLY A 673 -4.62 -30.88 -24.82
C GLY A 673 -4.65 -30.91 -26.36
N THR A 674 -4.71 -32.12 -26.93
CA THR A 674 -4.66 -32.37 -28.38
C THR A 674 -5.71 -31.60 -29.17
N ASP A 675 -6.83 -31.28 -28.53
CA ASP A 675 -7.97 -30.62 -29.15
C ASP A 675 -7.80 -29.09 -29.20
N GLY A 676 -6.73 -28.55 -28.60
CA GLY A 676 -6.36 -27.13 -28.60
C GLY A 676 -7.27 -26.21 -27.78
N VAL A 677 -8.44 -26.70 -27.34
CA VAL A 677 -9.46 -25.92 -26.64
C VAL A 677 -9.48 -26.20 -25.13
N ARG A 678 -9.06 -27.39 -24.71
CA ARG A 678 -9.09 -27.81 -23.30
C ARG A 678 -7.68 -27.80 -22.71
N VAL A 679 -7.57 -27.39 -21.45
CA VAL A 679 -6.32 -27.52 -20.68
C VAL A 679 -5.99 -29.01 -20.50
N SER A 680 -4.71 -29.36 -20.63
CA SER A 680 -4.21 -30.74 -20.59
C SER A 680 -4.45 -31.39 -19.23
N ASP A 681 -4.92 -32.65 -19.25
CA ASP A 681 -5.10 -33.46 -18.03
C ASP A 681 -3.76 -33.81 -17.36
N ASP A 682 -2.64 -33.73 -18.08
CA ASP A 682 -1.30 -34.00 -17.53
C ASP A 682 -0.87 -32.96 -16.48
N LEU A 683 -1.46 -31.77 -16.49
CA LEU A 683 -1.22 -30.72 -15.49
C LEU A 683 -1.79 -31.10 -14.11
N ASP A 684 -2.79 -31.98 -14.05
CA ASP A 684 -3.35 -32.49 -12.78
C ASP A 684 -2.37 -33.46 -12.07
N LEU A 685 -1.39 -34.02 -12.79
CA LEU A 685 -0.38 -34.93 -12.25
C LEU A 685 0.79 -34.20 -11.57
N VAL A 686 0.95 -32.89 -11.80
CA VAL A 686 1.96 -32.06 -11.13
C VAL A 686 1.52 -31.83 -9.68
N LYS A 687 1.79 -32.83 -8.83
CA LYS A 687 1.43 -32.79 -7.41
C LYS A 687 2.11 -31.62 -6.71
N HIS A 688 1.33 -30.90 -5.89
CA HIS A 688 1.87 -29.92 -4.95
C HIS A 688 2.99 -30.55 -4.13
N THR A 689 4.17 -29.94 -4.16
CA THR A 689 5.20 -30.25 -3.18
C THR A 689 4.94 -29.40 -1.94
N THR A 690 5.10 -29.98 -0.76
CA THR A 690 5.03 -29.24 0.52
C THR A 690 6.03 -28.08 0.60
N GLU A 691 7.02 -28.05 -0.30
CA GLU A 691 8.07 -27.04 -0.39
C GLU A 691 7.66 -25.78 -1.17
N LYS A 692 6.61 -25.83 -2.01
CA LYS A 692 6.07 -24.69 -2.75
C LYS A 692 4.53 -24.72 -2.74
N PRO A 693 3.86 -24.47 -1.61
CA PRO A 693 2.45 -24.09 -1.66
C PRO A 693 2.30 -22.89 -2.59
N PHE A 694 1.19 -22.78 -3.32
CA PHE A 694 0.88 -21.57 -4.08
C PHE A 694 1.09 -20.36 -3.17
N ALA A 695 1.87 -19.39 -3.64
CA ALA A 695 2.43 -18.34 -2.78
C ALA A 695 1.31 -17.53 -2.10
N ASN A 696 0.14 -17.50 -2.75
CA ASN A 696 -1.03 -16.72 -2.38
C ASN A 696 -2.14 -17.55 -1.69
N ILE A 697 -1.95 -18.86 -1.45
CA ILE A 697 -2.86 -19.64 -0.59
C ILE A 697 -2.57 -19.27 0.85
N SER A 698 -3.27 -18.25 1.34
CA SER A 698 -3.31 -18.01 2.77
C SER A 698 -4.17 -19.10 3.42
N SER A 699 -3.60 -19.84 4.37
CA SER A 699 -4.34 -20.67 5.33
C SER A 699 -5.16 -19.84 6.33
N ILE A 700 -5.31 -18.54 6.06
CA ILE A 700 -6.20 -17.63 6.77
C ILE A 700 -7.62 -18.00 6.35
N SER A 701 -8.08 -19.08 6.97
CA SER A 701 -9.46 -19.47 7.11
C SER A 701 -10.32 -18.23 7.36
N SER A 702 -11.28 -17.97 6.47
CA SER A 702 -12.68 -17.56 6.76
C SER A 702 -13.02 -16.52 7.84
N GLU A 703 -12.05 -15.85 8.47
CA GLU A 703 -12.24 -15.05 9.68
C GLU A 703 -12.29 -13.57 9.29
N CYS A 704 -13.16 -13.22 8.33
CA CYS A 704 -13.50 -11.82 8.07
C CYS A 704 -14.71 -11.35 8.90
N ASN A 705 -15.30 -12.25 9.71
CA ASN A 705 -16.39 -11.92 10.62
C ASN A 705 -16.04 -12.28 12.06
N ILE A 706 -16.25 -11.30 12.95
CA ILE A 706 -15.99 -11.23 14.40
C ILE A 706 -14.61 -10.63 14.75
N GLY A 707 -14.53 -9.29 14.74
CA GLY A 707 -13.34 -8.53 15.13
C GLY A 707 -12.83 -8.80 16.56
N THR A 708 -13.67 -9.28 17.47
CA THR A 708 -13.29 -9.56 18.87
C THR A 708 -12.53 -10.88 19.07
N THR A 709 -12.84 -11.94 18.32
CA THR A 709 -12.11 -13.22 18.41
C THR A 709 -10.73 -13.12 17.78
N LEU A 710 -10.63 -12.39 16.65
CA LEU A 710 -9.35 -12.04 16.03
C LEU A 710 -8.50 -11.15 16.93
N PHE A 711 -9.11 -10.20 17.64
CA PHE A 711 -8.40 -9.36 18.60
C PHE A 711 -7.76 -10.19 19.71
N ILE A 712 -8.53 -11.09 20.33
CA ILE A 712 -8.01 -11.93 21.40
C ILE A 712 -6.95 -12.89 20.84
N ARG A 713 -7.15 -13.48 19.67
CA ARG A 713 -6.18 -14.42 19.06
C ARG A 713 -4.89 -13.71 18.65
N ARG A 714 -4.98 -12.63 17.88
CA ARG A 714 -3.82 -11.82 17.46
C ARG A 714 -3.15 -11.19 18.68
N GLY A 715 -3.92 -10.78 19.67
CA GLY A 715 -3.45 -10.36 20.99
C GLY A 715 -2.67 -11.44 21.73
N LEU A 716 -3.18 -12.66 21.79
CA LEU A 716 -2.49 -13.81 22.39
C LEU A 716 -1.21 -14.15 21.61
N GLU A 717 -1.21 -14.03 20.30
CA GLU A 717 -0.03 -14.20 19.46
C GLU A 717 1.02 -13.12 19.74
N ILE A 718 0.62 -11.84 19.79
CA ILE A 718 1.48 -10.69 20.11
C ILE A 718 2.04 -10.79 21.55
N LEU A 719 1.20 -11.17 22.51
CA LEU A 719 1.61 -11.36 23.91
C LEU A 719 2.52 -12.58 24.09
N SER A 720 2.53 -13.51 23.13
CA SER A 720 3.41 -14.67 23.19
C SER A 720 4.85 -14.28 22.87
N LEU A 721 5.79 -14.68 23.72
CA LEU A 721 7.24 -14.62 23.41
C LEU A 721 7.59 -15.38 22.12
N ARG A 722 6.71 -16.26 21.64
CA ARG A 722 6.88 -16.96 20.36
C ARG A 722 6.92 -16.00 19.19
N TYR A 723 6.13 -14.92 19.20
CA TYR A 723 6.17 -13.92 18.15
C TYR A 723 7.55 -13.24 18.09
N LEU A 724 8.04 -12.74 19.24
CA LEU A 724 9.38 -12.15 19.33
C LEU A 724 10.48 -13.15 18.89
N VAL A 725 10.42 -14.40 19.36
CA VAL A 725 11.38 -15.43 18.97
C VAL A 725 11.31 -15.72 17.47
N ASN A 726 10.12 -15.76 16.87
CA ASN A 726 9.96 -15.98 15.43
C ASN A 726 10.49 -14.80 14.61
N GLU A 727 10.24 -13.55 15.04
CA GLU A 727 10.75 -12.36 14.37
C GLU A 727 12.27 -12.23 14.51
N ILE A 728 12.84 -12.58 15.68
CA ILE A 728 14.29 -12.69 15.85
C ILE A 728 14.86 -13.79 14.96
N LYS A 729 14.25 -14.97 14.88
CA LYS A 729 14.69 -16.08 14.03
C LYS A 729 14.66 -15.72 12.54
N LYS A 730 13.55 -15.14 12.07
CA LYS A 730 13.43 -14.62 10.70
C LYS A 730 14.53 -13.62 10.45
N SER A 731 14.70 -12.66 11.36
CA SER A 731 15.74 -11.65 11.23
C SER A 731 17.13 -12.27 11.17
N TRP A 732 17.46 -13.22 12.05
CA TRP A 732 18.75 -13.96 12.13
C TRP A 732 19.20 -14.56 10.80
N SER A 733 18.27 -14.90 9.91
CA SER A 733 18.61 -15.39 8.58
C SER A 733 19.26 -14.34 7.66
N PHE A 734 19.17 -13.03 7.97
CA PHE A 734 19.46 -11.94 7.04
C PHE A 734 20.86 -11.29 7.13
N LYS A 735 21.83 -11.84 7.87
CA LYS A 735 23.26 -11.36 7.99
C LYS A 735 23.50 -9.89 8.40
N ASP A 736 22.48 -9.02 8.42
CA ASP A 736 22.63 -7.57 8.59
C ASP A 736 22.44 -7.14 10.07
N HIS A 737 23.54 -7.12 10.84
CA HIS A 737 23.54 -7.19 12.32
C HIS A 737 22.84 -6.02 13.03
N PHE A 738 22.80 -4.84 12.42
CA PHE A 738 22.12 -3.66 12.97
C PHE A 738 20.60 -3.73 12.79
N ARG A 739 20.15 -4.15 11.59
CA ARG A 739 18.72 -4.33 11.27
C ARG A 739 18.14 -5.54 12.00
N LEU A 740 18.98 -6.52 12.28
CA LEU A 740 18.70 -7.77 12.99
C LEU A 740 18.12 -7.60 14.40
N LEU A 741 18.58 -6.60 15.16
CA LEU A 741 18.20 -6.42 16.56
C LEU A 741 17.17 -5.32 16.75
N ILE A 742 17.35 -4.17 16.12
CA ILE A 742 16.49 -3.01 16.37
C ILE A 742 15.08 -3.26 15.82
N LYS A 743 14.99 -3.84 14.62
CA LYS A 743 13.72 -3.98 13.91
C LYS A 743 12.72 -4.89 14.63
N PRO A 744 13.05 -6.15 14.99
CA PRO A 744 12.10 -7.05 15.65
C PRO A 744 11.75 -6.57 17.05
N THR A 745 12.75 -6.01 17.73
CA THR A 745 12.63 -5.56 19.12
C THR A 745 11.70 -4.35 19.21
N LEU A 746 11.92 -3.36 18.34
CA LEU A 746 11.09 -2.15 18.31
C LEU A 746 9.66 -2.49 17.84
N ASP A 747 9.50 -3.37 16.83
CA ASP A 747 8.19 -3.83 16.39
C ASP A 747 7.42 -4.53 17.52
N PHE A 748 8.05 -5.52 18.16
CA PHE A 748 7.47 -6.24 19.27
C PHE A 748 7.10 -5.30 20.42
N PHE A 749 8.01 -4.44 20.88
CA PHE A 749 7.73 -3.57 22.01
C PHE A 749 6.65 -2.54 21.72
N THR A 750 6.66 -1.89 20.55
CA THR A 750 5.62 -0.90 20.21
C THR A 750 4.26 -1.55 20.15
N LEU A 751 4.13 -2.68 19.45
CA LEU A 751 2.83 -3.36 19.29
C LEU A 751 2.37 -4.01 20.60
N TRP A 752 3.29 -4.62 21.36
CA TRP A 752 3.00 -5.21 22.66
C TRP A 752 2.55 -4.16 23.67
N LEU A 753 3.28 -3.06 23.80
CA LEU A 753 2.91 -1.96 24.69
C LEU A 753 1.57 -1.35 24.30
N ALA A 754 1.36 -1.11 23.00
CA ALA A 754 0.08 -0.60 22.51
C ALA A 754 -1.07 -1.54 22.87
N TYR A 755 -0.94 -2.84 22.60
CA TYR A 755 -1.97 -3.83 22.92
C TYR A 755 -2.23 -3.92 24.43
N VAL A 756 -1.18 -4.00 25.25
CA VAL A 756 -1.29 -4.03 26.71
C VAL A 756 -1.97 -2.76 27.24
N ALA A 757 -1.61 -1.59 26.72
CA ALA A 757 -2.24 -0.33 27.08
C ALA A 757 -3.73 -0.32 26.74
N GLN A 758 -4.11 -0.78 25.55
CA GLN A 758 -5.52 -0.88 25.13
C GLN A 758 -6.35 -1.83 26.00
N VAL A 759 -5.75 -2.90 26.53
CA VAL A 759 -6.44 -3.84 27.44
C VAL A 759 -6.51 -3.28 28.87
N LEU A 760 -5.43 -2.69 29.37
CA LEU A 760 -5.36 -2.18 30.74
C LEU A 760 -6.15 -0.89 30.94
N PHE A 761 -6.27 -0.05 29.91
CA PHE A 761 -6.92 1.24 30.01
C PHE A 761 -8.41 1.16 30.39
N PRO A 762 -9.26 0.32 29.76
CA PRO A 762 -10.65 0.13 30.20
C PRO A 762 -10.77 -0.38 31.64
N ILE A 763 -9.88 -1.28 32.06
CA ILE A 763 -9.84 -1.79 33.44
C ILE A 763 -9.52 -0.64 34.40
N TYR A 764 -8.55 0.20 34.05
CA TYR A 764 -8.20 1.39 34.81
C TYR A 764 -9.41 2.34 34.96
N ILE A 765 -10.18 2.63 33.89
CA ILE A 765 -11.38 3.47 33.97
C ILE A 765 -12.43 2.88 34.92
N VAL A 766 -12.72 1.58 34.79
CA VAL A 766 -13.73 0.92 35.62
C VAL A 766 -13.33 0.96 37.09
N VAL A 767 -12.06 0.70 37.40
CA VAL A 767 -11.55 0.79 38.78
C VAL A 767 -11.68 2.21 39.31
N VAL A 768 -11.26 3.21 38.55
CA VAL A 768 -11.39 4.63 38.93
C VAL A 768 -12.87 4.99 39.18
N LEU A 769 -13.77 4.61 38.28
CA LEU A 769 -15.21 4.89 38.40
C LEU A 769 -15.80 4.26 39.65
N ILE A 770 -15.48 2.99 39.93
CA ILE A 770 -15.94 2.31 41.16
C ILE A 770 -15.44 3.06 42.38
N VAL A 771 -14.17 3.45 42.41
CA VAL A 771 -13.62 4.19 43.55
C VAL A 771 -14.33 5.53 43.73
N VAL A 772 -14.51 6.32 42.66
CA VAL A 772 -15.21 7.61 42.71
C VAL A 772 -16.67 7.46 43.19
N VAL A 773 -17.38 6.44 42.72
CA VAL A 773 -18.76 6.18 43.16
C VAL A 773 -18.82 5.76 44.63
N VAL A 774 -17.92 4.87 45.07
CA VAL A 774 -17.87 4.43 46.46
C VAL A 774 -17.52 5.59 47.39
N THR A 775 -16.56 6.44 47.03
CA THR A 775 -16.21 7.61 47.83
C THR A 775 -17.35 8.61 47.88
N THR A 776 -18.06 8.84 46.76
CA THR A 776 -19.25 9.72 46.69
C THR A 776 -20.37 9.23 47.63
N ILE A 777 -20.64 7.92 47.67
CA ILE A 777 -21.65 7.34 48.56
C ILE A 777 -21.21 7.51 50.03
N GLN A 778 -19.96 7.23 50.34
CA GLN A 778 -19.43 7.37 51.70
C GLN A 778 -19.42 8.82 52.20
N THR A 779 -19.08 9.79 51.34
CA THR A 779 -19.11 11.22 51.70
C THR A 779 -20.53 11.68 51.99
N ARG A 780 -21.51 11.18 51.23
CA ARG A 780 -22.93 11.48 51.45
C ARG A 780 -23.47 10.85 52.73
N ASP A 781 -23.14 9.60 53.01
CA ASP A 781 -23.54 8.95 54.27
C ASP A 781 -22.95 9.71 55.47
N LEU A 782 -21.69 10.16 55.37
CA LEU A 782 -21.04 10.96 56.41
C LEU A 782 -21.69 12.34 56.58
N SER A 783 -22.04 13.04 55.49
CA SER A 783 -22.70 14.34 55.59
C SER A 783 -24.10 14.21 56.20
N GLU A 784 -24.88 13.20 55.79
CA GLU A 784 -26.19 12.91 56.38
C GLU A 784 -26.08 12.57 57.88
N THR A 785 -25.03 11.86 58.31
CA THR A 785 -24.78 11.62 59.76
C THR A 785 -24.25 12.81 60.54
N ALA A 786 -23.60 13.78 59.88
CA ALA A 786 -23.10 15.00 60.52
C ALA A 786 -24.19 16.07 60.68
N GLU A 787 -25.21 16.06 59.81
CA GLU A 787 -26.40 16.92 59.91
C GLU A 787 -27.39 16.45 60.99
N LEU A 788 -27.43 15.15 61.28
CA LEU A 788 -28.23 14.53 62.35
C LEU A 788 -27.62 14.73 63.74
#